data_AF-A0A9P8FAL5-F1
#
_entry.id   AF-A0A9P8FAL5-F1
#
_cell.length_a   1.000
_cell.length_b   1.000
_cell.length_c   1.000
_cell.angle_alpha   90.00
_cell.angle_beta   90.00
_cell.angle_gamma   90.00
#
_symmetry.space_group_name_H-M   'P 1'
#
loop_
_entity.id
_entity.type
_entity.pdbx_description
1 polymer ?
#
loop_
_entity_poly.entity_id
_entity_poly.type
_entity_poly.pdbx_seq_one_letter_code
_entity_poly.pdbx_strand_id
1 'polypeptide(L)'
;EKWDVVTRKSTGDTELVQKVRLLIIDEVHMLHDERGAVLESLVARTERQVESTQSLIRIVGLSATLPNYIDVADFLKVNRMAGLFYFDGSFRPVPLEQHFIGVKGKAGSKTSRENLEKVSFEKVRDMLEKGHQVMVFVHSRKDTWKTAKTMYEMATDEGCTDLFDPSFHENYQQALRDLKTSKGRELRELVPKGFGTHHAGMPRSDRNLMERLFADGVLKVLCCTATLAWGVNLPAAAVVIKGTQLYSAEAGKFVDLGILDVLQIFGRAGRPQFQDTGIGFICTTQDKVQHYLTAVTQQQPIESNFSKKMVDNLNAEISLGTVTSVSEAVQWLGYSYLFVRMQRNPMAYGIDWAEIRDDPQLVQRRRELIIKAARVLQQSQMIIFNETTEELRAKDVGRIASQYYVLQTSVEIFNTMMRPQATEADVLKMISMSGEFDNIQSKEPEEKELLRLQDEAAPCDIEGGIGSQSGKTNVLLQSYISRARLEDFTLVSDSSYVAQNAARICRALFMIALNRRWGYQCLVLLSMCKSIEKRVWAYQHPFHQFDIPQAVMRNLDEKGSSASIESLRDMDPAEIGALVHNNKMGHTITKLLDNFPTLTVEAEIAPLNRDVLRIHLYITPDFRWNEKHHGKSESYWIWVENSETSEIYHHEYFILSRRKLYDDHELSFTIPLTDPLPSQIYVRAVSDRWLGAETVTPVSFQHLIRPDTESVYTDLLNLQPLPIAALKNPLLEEIYSQRFQFFNPMQTQLFHCMYHTSANVLLGSPTGSGKTVACELAMWWAFREKPGSKVVYIAPMKALVRERVQDWGKRLTKQMGLKLVELTGDNTPDTRTIRDADIIITTPEKWDGISRSWQTRDYVRQVSLVIIDEIHLLGGDRGPILEIIVSRMNYIASQKKGSVRIVGMSTACANATDLGNWLGVKEGLFNFRHSVRPVPLEIYIDGFPEQKGFCPLMQSMNRPTFLAIKSHSPDKPVIVFVASRRQTRLTARDLINFCGMEENPRRFVRMSEDDLALNLARVKDEALRESLSFGIGLHHAGLVESDRQLAEELFANNKIQVLVATSTLAWGVNLPAHLVVVKGTQFFDAKTEAYKDMDLTDVLQMLGRAGRPQFDTSGIARIFTQDAKKAFYKHFLHTGFPVESSLHNVLDNHLGAEVSAETVATKQDALDYLTWTFFF
;
A
#
# COMPACT_ATOMS: atom_id res chain seq x y z
N GLU A 1 -2.49 14.34 -14.73
CA GLU A 1 -3.21 13.95 -13.48
C GLU A 1 -3.24 12.44 -13.26
N LYS A 2 -3.81 11.62 -14.17
CA LYS A 2 -3.90 10.16 -13.94
C LYS A 2 -2.54 9.50 -13.63
N TRP A 3 -1.52 9.83 -14.43
CA TRP A 3 -0.17 9.32 -14.20
C TRP A 3 0.41 9.83 -12.88
N ASP A 4 0.14 11.09 -12.51
CA ASP A 4 0.57 11.65 -11.22
C ASP A 4 -0.07 10.87 -10.05
N VAL A 5 -1.39 10.63 -10.08
CA VAL A 5 -2.09 9.79 -9.09
C VAL A 5 -1.49 8.38 -9.00
N VAL A 6 -1.19 7.75 -10.14
CA VAL A 6 -0.55 6.42 -10.18
C VAL A 6 0.83 6.47 -9.49
N THR A 7 1.64 7.49 -9.79
CA THR A 7 2.96 7.65 -9.16
C THR A 7 2.92 8.11 -7.70
N ARG A 8 1.82 8.72 -7.23
CA ARG A 8 1.58 9.09 -5.82
C ARG A 8 1.10 7.92 -4.97
N LYS A 9 0.50 6.91 -5.59
CA LYS A 9 0.13 5.66 -4.94
C LYS A 9 1.35 4.75 -4.94
N SER A 10 1.95 4.54 -3.78
CA SER A 10 3.02 3.55 -3.60
C SER A 10 2.54 2.11 -3.85
N THR A 11 1.23 1.89 -3.93
CA THR A 11 0.56 0.59 -3.94
C THR A 11 0.33 0.05 -5.35
N GLY A 12 0.89 -1.12 -5.65
CA GLY A 12 0.64 -1.90 -6.88
C GLY A 12 1.42 -1.50 -8.13
N ASP A 13 1.58 -0.20 -8.39
CA ASP A 13 2.12 0.29 -9.69
C ASP A 13 3.61 0.70 -9.64
N THR A 14 4.29 0.55 -8.50
CA THR A 14 5.74 0.82 -8.36
C THR A 14 6.58 -0.02 -9.34
N GLU A 15 6.15 -1.25 -9.62
CA GLU A 15 6.80 -2.11 -10.61
C GLU A 15 6.64 -1.55 -12.04
N LEU A 16 5.48 -0.97 -12.36
CA LEU A 16 5.26 -0.31 -13.65
C LEU A 16 6.18 0.91 -13.77
N VAL A 17 6.24 1.75 -12.74
CA VAL A 17 7.08 2.96 -12.71
C VAL A 17 8.57 2.61 -12.86
N GLN A 18 9.05 1.52 -12.24
CA GLN A 18 10.43 1.05 -12.39
C GLN A 18 10.76 0.52 -13.80
N LYS A 19 9.75 0.07 -14.56
CA LYS A 19 9.91 -0.40 -15.95
C LYS A 19 9.88 0.72 -16.98
N VAL A 20 9.46 1.93 -16.60
CA VAL A 20 9.45 3.08 -17.52
C VAL A 20 10.87 3.41 -17.96
N ARG A 21 11.07 3.55 -19.28
CA ARG A 21 12.32 3.98 -19.91
C ARG A 21 12.14 5.17 -20.85
N LEU A 22 10.90 5.52 -21.17
CA LEU A 22 10.52 6.64 -22.03
C LEU A 22 9.27 7.30 -21.46
N LEU A 23 9.34 8.62 -21.24
CA LEU A 23 8.23 9.48 -20.88
C LEU A 23 8.01 10.48 -22.02
N ILE A 24 6.88 10.37 -22.71
CA ILE A 24 6.47 11.35 -23.72
C ILE A 24 5.45 12.28 -23.08
N ILE A 25 5.76 13.58 -23.09
CA ILE A 25 4.86 14.63 -22.66
C ILE A 25 4.39 15.33 -23.91
N ASP A 26 3.17 15.00 -24.32
CA ASP A 26 2.50 15.71 -25.41
C ASP A 26 1.98 17.06 -24.89
N GLU A 27 2.07 18.09 -25.72
CA GLU A 27 1.68 19.47 -25.40
C GLU A 27 2.28 20.06 -24.11
N VAL A 28 3.61 20.03 -23.99
CA VAL A 28 4.37 20.56 -22.84
C VAL A 28 4.05 22.02 -22.52
N HIS A 29 3.63 22.82 -23.51
CA HIS A 29 3.21 24.21 -23.26
C HIS A 29 2.00 24.33 -22.32
N MET A 30 1.30 23.24 -22.02
CA MET A 30 0.32 23.17 -20.92
C MET A 30 0.91 23.53 -19.55
N LEU A 31 2.25 23.62 -19.43
CA LEU A 31 2.92 24.24 -18.27
C LEU A 31 2.36 25.63 -17.92
N HIS A 32 1.90 26.40 -18.91
CA HIS A 32 1.30 27.72 -18.71
C HIS A 32 -0.14 27.68 -18.18
N ASP A 33 -0.82 26.54 -18.26
CA ASP A 33 -2.19 26.37 -17.80
C ASP A 33 -2.24 26.07 -16.29
N GLU A 34 -3.43 26.05 -15.68
CA GLU A 34 -3.61 25.69 -14.27
C GLU A 34 -3.19 24.24 -13.99
N ARG A 35 -3.31 23.38 -15.01
CA ARG A 35 -2.86 21.98 -14.99
C ARG A 35 -1.34 21.82 -15.10
N GLY A 36 -0.61 22.89 -15.45
CA GLY A 36 0.84 22.87 -15.64
C GLY A 36 1.61 22.39 -14.42
N ALA A 37 1.11 22.69 -13.21
CA ALA A 37 1.72 22.24 -11.96
C ALA A 37 1.84 20.70 -11.85
N VAL A 38 0.95 19.96 -12.52
CA VAL A 38 0.97 18.50 -12.55
C VAL A 38 2.11 17.98 -13.42
N LEU A 39 2.36 18.62 -14.56
CA LEU A 39 3.48 18.29 -15.44
C LEU A 39 4.82 18.58 -14.75
N GLU A 40 4.92 19.72 -14.07
CA GLU A 40 6.09 20.07 -13.28
C GLU A 40 6.39 19.03 -12.20
N SER A 41 5.38 18.62 -11.45
CA SER A 41 5.51 17.60 -10.40
C SER A 41 5.97 16.25 -10.98
N LEU A 42 5.44 15.86 -12.14
CA LEU A 42 5.79 14.61 -12.81
C LEU A 42 7.24 14.59 -13.31
N VAL A 43 7.70 15.67 -13.96
CA VAL A 43 9.09 15.77 -14.44
C VAL A 43 10.03 15.82 -13.24
N ALA A 44 9.75 16.67 -12.24
CA ALA A 44 10.59 16.78 -11.05
C ALA A 44 10.75 15.42 -10.33
N ARG A 45 9.67 14.64 -10.23
CA ARG A 45 9.72 13.28 -9.67
C ARG A 45 10.51 12.32 -10.55
N THR A 46 10.35 12.40 -11.87
CA THR A 46 11.05 11.53 -12.83
C THR A 46 12.56 11.81 -12.80
N GLU A 47 12.99 13.07 -12.81
CA GLU A 47 14.41 13.44 -12.74
C GLU A 47 15.05 12.97 -11.43
N ARG A 48 14.36 13.20 -10.31
CA ARG A 48 14.82 12.72 -9.00
C ARG A 48 14.88 11.19 -8.93
N GLN A 49 13.96 10.50 -9.59
CA GLN A 49 14.00 9.05 -9.71
C GLN A 49 15.21 8.60 -10.55
N VAL A 50 15.51 9.26 -11.66
CA VAL A 50 16.70 8.97 -12.48
C VAL A 50 17.98 9.11 -11.67
N GLU A 51 18.12 10.18 -10.88
CA GLU A 51 19.28 10.39 -10.01
C GLU A 51 19.39 9.35 -8.89
N SER A 52 18.29 9.05 -8.21
CA SER A 52 18.30 8.09 -7.09
C SER A 52 18.48 6.64 -7.53
N THR A 53 17.96 6.25 -8.69
CA THR A 53 18.04 4.87 -9.19
C THR A 53 19.19 4.63 -10.17
N GLN A 54 19.84 5.69 -10.65
CA GLN A 54 20.84 5.67 -11.72
C GLN A 54 20.33 4.97 -13.00
N SER A 55 19.01 4.91 -13.19
CA SER A 55 18.36 4.34 -14.37
C SER A 55 17.82 5.47 -15.23
N LEU A 56 18.44 5.70 -16.38
CA LEU A 56 18.02 6.76 -17.30
C LEU A 56 16.60 6.51 -17.84
N ILE A 57 15.79 7.57 -17.82
CA ILE A 57 14.48 7.63 -18.46
C ILE A 57 14.58 8.73 -19.52
N ARG A 58 14.32 8.37 -20.79
CA ARG A 58 14.29 9.36 -21.87
C ARG A 58 13.02 10.19 -21.75
N ILE A 59 13.15 11.51 -21.73
CA ILE A 59 12.01 12.43 -21.78
C ILE A 59 11.90 13.02 -23.18
N VAL A 60 10.69 13.01 -23.75
CA VAL A 60 10.38 13.64 -25.05
C VAL A 60 9.23 14.61 -24.83
N GLY A 61 9.51 15.90 -24.95
CA GLY A 61 8.50 16.95 -24.90
C GLY A 61 8.05 17.36 -26.31
N LEU A 62 6.75 17.33 -26.58
CA LEU A 62 6.15 17.89 -27.79
C LEU A 62 5.44 19.18 -27.41
N SER A 63 5.58 20.24 -28.18
CA SER A 63 4.97 21.53 -27.87
C SER A 63 4.68 22.32 -29.12
N ALA A 64 3.56 23.06 -29.12
CA ALA A 64 3.38 24.25 -29.95
C ALA A 64 4.56 25.24 -29.85
N THR A 65 4.68 26.04 -30.90
CA THR A 65 5.76 27.01 -31.11
C THR A 65 5.51 28.27 -30.28
N LEU A 66 5.97 28.26 -29.04
CA LEU A 66 5.78 29.37 -28.08
C LEU A 66 7.13 29.80 -27.48
N PRO A 67 7.27 31.08 -27.04
CA PRO A 67 8.45 31.57 -26.34
C PRO A 67 8.72 30.83 -25.03
N ASN A 68 9.96 30.96 -24.55
CA ASN A 68 10.54 30.20 -23.42
C ASN A 68 10.74 28.70 -23.71
N TYR A 69 10.70 28.25 -24.97
CA TYR A 69 11.02 26.86 -25.34
C TYR A 69 12.42 26.42 -24.90
N ILE A 70 13.38 27.35 -24.79
CA ILE A 70 14.73 27.09 -24.27
C ILE A 70 14.68 26.77 -22.77
N ASP A 71 13.84 27.48 -22.01
CA ASP A 71 13.67 27.23 -20.57
C ASP A 71 12.96 25.91 -20.33
N VAL A 72 11.98 25.57 -21.19
CA VAL A 72 11.35 24.24 -21.20
C VAL A 72 12.39 23.16 -21.49
N ALA A 73 13.30 23.39 -22.44
CA ALA A 73 14.39 22.47 -22.74
C ALA A 73 15.34 22.29 -21.53
N ASP A 74 15.69 23.38 -20.82
CA ASP A 74 16.49 23.33 -19.60
C ASP A 74 15.78 22.53 -18.48
N PHE A 75 14.47 22.72 -18.35
CA PHE A 75 13.63 22.01 -17.39
C PHE A 75 13.53 20.51 -17.70
N LEU A 76 13.48 20.10 -18.97
CA LEU A 76 13.47 18.69 -19.37
C LEU A 76 14.89 18.07 -19.49
N LYS A 77 15.95 18.82 -19.11
CA LYS A 77 17.38 18.46 -19.28
C LYS A 77 17.76 18.08 -20.71
N VAL A 78 17.14 18.74 -21.70
CA VAL A 78 17.40 18.51 -23.11
C VAL A 78 18.73 19.15 -23.51
N ASN A 79 19.60 18.38 -24.16
CA ASN A 79 20.80 18.93 -24.76
C ASN A 79 20.41 19.88 -25.91
N ARG A 80 20.67 21.17 -25.74
CA ARG A 80 20.28 22.22 -26.70
C ARG A 80 20.86 22.04 -28.11
N MET A 81 21.99 21.36 -28.25
CA MET A 81 22.65 21.17 -29.55
C MET A 81 22.16 19.93 -30.32
N ALA A 82 21.58 18.95 -29.63
CA ALA A 82 21.24 17.66 -30.23
C ALA A 82 19.76 17.25 -30.07
N GLY A 83 19.10 17.74 -29.01
CA GLY A 83 17.76 17.33 -28.64
C GLY A 83 16.70 18.43 -28.71
N LEU A 84 17.09 19.69 -28.92
CA LEU A 84 16.16 20.80 -29.06
C LEU A 84 15.88 21.08 -30.53
N PHE A 85 14.62 20.93 -30.92
CA PHE A 85 14.14 21.25 -32.26
C PHE A 85 13.06 22.32 -32.16
N TYR A 86 13.23 23.41 -32.91
CA TYR A 86 12.26 24.49 -33.02
C TYR A 86 11.94 24.71 -34.49
N PHE A 87 10.67 24.54 -34.84
CA PHE A 87 10.15 24.75 -36.18
C PHE A 87 9.16 25.90 -36.08
N ASP A 88 9.35 27.00 -36.80
CA ASP A 88 8.37 28.10 -36.77
C ASP A 88 7.11 27.77 -37.58
N GLY A 89 6.17 28.72 -37.65
CA GLY A 89 4.92 28.54 -38.38
C GLY A 89 5.07 28.24 -39.88
N SER A 90 6.25 28.47 -40.49
CA SER A 90 6.49 28.14 -41.90
C SER A 90 6.57 26.64 -42.17
N PHE A 91 6.81 25.82 -41.15
CA PHE A 91 6.85 24.37 -41.25
C PHE A 91 5.47 23.71 -41.19
N ARG A 92 4.39 24.49 -41.05
CA ARG A 92 3.03 23.96 -41.10
C ARG A 92 2.79 23.32 -42.48
N PRO A 93 2.36 22.04 -42.58
CA PRO A 93 2.21 21.34 -43.86
C PRO A 93 1.28 22.03 -44.87
N VAL A 94 0.29 22.77 -44.35
CA VAL A 94 -0.60 23.64 -45.12
C VAL A 94 -0.57 25.00 -44.42
N PRO A 95 -0.18 26.10 -45.07
CA PRO A 95 -0.25 27.44 -44.50
C PRO A 95 -1.66 27.78 -43.96
N LEU A 96 -1.73 28.52 -42.85
CA LEU A 96 -2.99 28.88 -42.20
C LEU A 96 -3.30 30.38 -42.38
N GLU A 97 -4.41 30.68 -43.06
CA GLU A 97 -5.01 32.01 -43.05
C GLU A 97 -5.91 32.15 -41.83
N GLN A 98 -5.74 33.22 -41.05
CA GLN A 98 -6.46 33.43 -39.78
C GLN A 98 -7.29 34.71 -39.84
N HIS A 99 -8.59 34.59 -39.57
CA HIS A 99 -9.52 35.71 -39.56
C HIS A 99 -10.13 35.90 -38.17
N PHE A 100 -9.95 37.08 -37.59
CA PHE A 100 -10.53 37.45 -36.30
C PHE A 100 -11.70 38.41 -36.52
N ILE A 101 -12.91 37.96 -36.26
CA ILE A 101 -14.14 38.69 -36.61
C ILE A 101 -14.86 39.09 -35.33
N GLY A 102 -14.96 40.39 -35.10
CA GLY A 102 -15.70 40.99 -33.99
C GLY A 102 -17.14 41.31 -34.37
N VAL A 103 -18.10 40.75 -33.65
CA VAL A 103 -19.50 41.13 -33.82
C VAL A 103 -19.85 42.37 -33.00
N LYS A 104 -20.67 43.25 -33.57
CA LYS A 104 -21.18 44.45 -32.90
C LYS A 104 -22.31 44.09 -31.93
N GLY A 105 -22.39 44.80 -30.81
CA GLY A 105 -23.39 44.61 -29.75
C GLY A 105 -22.75 44.39 -28.38
N LYS A 106 -23.47 44.71 -27.30
CA LYS A 106 -22.99 44.46 -25.92
C LYS A 106 -22.80 42.95 -25.72
N ALA A 107 -21.64 42.52 -25.20
CA ALA A 107 -21.36 41.12 -24.94
C ALA A 107 -22.49 40.46 -24.11
N GLY A 108 -22.90 39.25 -24.50
CA GLY A 108 -24.01 38.51 -23.86
C GLY A 108 -25.43 39.00 -24.22
N SER A 109 -25.58 40.15 -24.88
CA SER A 109 -26.90 40.63 -25.33
C SER A 109 -27.52 39.71 -26.39
N LYS A 110 -28.85 39.80 -26.55
CA LYS A 110 -29.57 39.10 -27.62
C LYS A 110 -29.03 39.47 -29.01
N THR A 111 -28.81 40.77 -29.24
CA THR A 111 -28.25 41.30 -30.50
C THR A 111 -26.85 40.77 -30.79
N SER A 112 -25.97 40.67 -29.79
CA SER A 112 -24.63 40.10 -29.97
C SER A 112 -24.68 38.61 -30.34
N ARG A 113 -25.60 37.84 -29.75
CA ARG A 113 -25.80 36.43 -30.08
C ARG A 113 -26.33 36.25 -31.51
N GLU A 114 -27.36 36.99 -31.90
CA GLU A 114 -27.91 36.95 -33.26
C GLU A 114 -26.86 37.32 -34.31
N ASN A 115 -26.06 38.36 -34.05
CA ASN A 115 -24.95 38.74 -34.93
C ASN A 115 -23.87 37.65 -35.03
N LEU A 116 -23.56 36.93 -33.94
CA LEU A 116 -22.64 35.78 -33.98
C LEU A 116 -23.18 34.66 -34.88
N GLU A 117 -24.47 34.38 -34.82
CA GLU A 117 -25.09 33.35 -35.67
C GLU A 117 -25.02 33.74 -37.14
N LYS A 118 -25.42 34.98 -37.45
CA LYS A 118 -25.40 35.52 -38.81
C LYS A 118 -23.99 35.54 -39.41
N VAL A 119 -23.01 36.10 -38.70
CA VAL A 119 -21.62 36.19 -39.19
C VAL A 119 -21.00 34.80 -39.35
N SER A 120 -21.26 33.87 -38.41
CA SER A 120 -20.75 32.50 -38.55
C SER A 120 -21.35 31.81 -39.76
N PHE A 121 -22.64 32.02 -40.04
CA PHE A 121 -23.31 31.49 -41.22
C PHE A 121 -22.75 32.10 -42.52
N GLU A 122 -22.58 33.42 -42.59
CA GLU A 122 -21.97 34.11 -43.73
C GLU A 122 -20.59 33.50 -44.07
N LYS A 123 -19.73 33.28 -43.07
CA LYS A 123 -18.42 32.66 -43.30
C LYS A 123 -18.50 31.20 -43.76
N VAL A 124 -19.46 30.42 -43.25
CA VAL A 124 -19.69 29.05 -43.72
C VAL A 124 -20.15 29.07 -45.19
N ARG A 125 -21.10 29.95 -45.55
CA ARG A 125 -21.59 30.13 -46.92
C ARG A 125 -20.46 30.53 -47.88
N ASP A 126 -19.66 31.53 -47.52
CA ASP A 126 -18.53 32.02 -48.32
C ASP A 126 -17.50 30.90 -48.63
N MET A 127 -17.33 29.93 -47.72
CA MET A 127 -16.45 28.78 -47.93
C MET A 127 -17.10 27.69 -48.79
N LEU A 128 -18.40 27.44 -48.60
CA LEU A 128 -19.13 26.46 -49.40
C LEU A 128 -19.28 26.89 -50.86
N GLU A 129 -19.43 28.19 -51.15
CA GLU A 129 -19.38 28.75 -52.50
C GLU A 129 -18.06 28.45 -53.23
N LYS A 130 -16.97 28.30 -52.46
CA LYS A 130 -15.64 27.87 -52.96
C LYS A 130 -15.48 26.35 -53.03
N GLY A 131 -16.52 25.58 -52.72
CA GLY A 131 -16.51 24.12 -52.69
C GLY A 131 -15.78 23.51 -51.48
N HIS A 132 -15.58 24.27 -50.41
CA HIS A 132 -14.81 23.84 -49.24
C HIS A 132 -15.70 23.29 -48.11
N GLN A 133 -15.35 22.13 -47.55
CA GLN A 133 -16.02 21.59 -46.35
C GLN A 133 -15.61 22.36 -45.09
N VAL A 134 -16.58 22.64 -44.21
CA VAL A 134 -16.39 23.50 -43.03
C VAL A 134 -16.69 22.75 -41.73
N MET A 135 -15.82 22.91 -40.72
CA MET A 135 -16.14 22.55 -39.34
C MET A 135 -16.52 23.77 -38.52
N VAL A 136 -17.64 23.70 -37.79
CA VAL A 136 -18.11 24.77 -36.92
C VAL A 136 -17.98 24.32 -35.47
N PHE A 137 -17.05 24.93 -34.73
CA PHE A 137 -16.82 24.66 -33.33
C PHE A 137 -17.72 25.51 -32.43
N VAL A 138 -18.42 24.83 -31.52
CA VAL A 138 -19.32 25.42 -30.52
C VAL A 138 -19.00 24.87 -29.12
N HIS A 139 -19.51 25.54 -28.09
CA HIS A 139 -19.09 25.30 -26.69
C HIS A 139 -20.02 24.40 -25.88
N SER A 140 -21.15 23.97 -26.43
CA SER A 140 -22.06 23.02 -25.76
C SER A 140 -22.58 21.94 -26.69
N ARG A 141 -22.92 20.78 -26.13
CA ARG A 141 -23.48 19.64 -26.89
C ARG A 141 -24.79 20.03 -27.58
N LYS A 142 -25.66 20.73 -26.86
CA LYS A 142 -26.96 21.20 -27.37
C LYS A 142 -26.80 22.23 -28.49
N ASP A 143 -25.76 23.06 -28.41
CA ASP A 143 -25.48 24.06 -29.44
C ASP A 143 -24.97 23.47 -30.76
N THR A 144 -24.44 22.23 -30.77
CA THR A 144 -24.03 21.58 -32.02
C THR A 144 -25.23 21.38 -32.95
N TRP A 145 -26.32 20.80 -32.43
CA TRP A 145 -27.56 20.62 -33.17
C TRP A 145 -28.27 21.94 -33.43
N LYS A 146 -28.37 22.81 -32.42
CA LYS A 146 -29.04 24.11 -32.57
C LYS A 146 -28.38 24.95 -33.66
N THR A 147 -27.04 25.03 -33.68
CA THR A 147 -26.30 25.79 -34.68
C THR A 147 -26.48 25.21 -36.07
N ALA A 148 -26.41 23.88 -36.23
CA ALA A 148 -26.65 23.23 -37.53
C ALA A 148 -28.07 23.52 -38.06
N LYS A 149 -29.07 23.44 -37.18
CA LYS A 149 -30.46 23.74 -37.54
C LYS A 149 -30.65 25.20 -37.94
N THR A 150 -30.15 26.13 -37.12
CA THR A 150 -30.27 27.57 -37.38
C THR A 150 -29.53 27.96 -38.67
N MET A 151 -28.36 27.38 -38.96
CA MET A 151 -27.66 27.62 -40.23
C MET A 151 -28.47 27.14 -41.44
N TYR A 152 -29.17 26.01 -41.32
CA TYR A 152 -30.06 25.53 -42.38
C TYR A 152 -31.31 26.41 -42.57
N GLU A 153 -31.90 26.89 -41.46
CA GLU A 153 -33.01 27.86 -41.50
C GLU A 153 -32.57 29.15 -42.21
N MET A 154 -31.40 29.70 -41.85
CA MET A 154 -30.80 30.87 -42.54
C MET A 154 -30.51 30.59 -44.02
N ALA A 155 -30.03 29.40 -44.38
CA ALA A 155 -29.82 29.02 -45.77
C ALA A 155 -31.12 28.94 -46.59
N THR A 156 -32.22 28.57 -45.94
CA THR A 156 -33.55 28.55 -46.55
C THR A 156 -34.05 29.97 -46.78
N ASP A 157 -33.89 30.85 -45.79
CA ASP A 157 -34.30 32.25 -45.86
C ASP A 157 -33.52 33.05 -46.92
N GLU A 158 -32.22 32.75 -47.10
CA GLU A 158 -31.36 33.38 -48.12
C GLU A 158 -31.39 32.66 -49.49
N GLY A 159 -32.12 31.54 -49.62
CA GLY A 159 -32.25 30.80 -50.89
C GLY A 159 -30.97 30.11 -51.37
N CYS A 160 -30.10 29.67 -50.45
CA CYS A 160 -28.80 29.07 -50.75
C CYS A 160 -28.66 27.61 -50.28
N THR A 161 -29.78 26.87 -50.17
CA THR A 161 -29.81 25.47 -49.72
C THR A 161 -29.03 24.52 -50.63
N ASP A 162 -28.90 24.84 -51.92
CA ASP A 162 -28.19 24.02 -52.92
C ASP A 162 -26.70 23.84 -52.59
N LEU A 163 -26.09 24.79 -51.87
CA LEU A 163 -24.69 24.72 -51.43
C LEU A 163 -24.45 23.60 -50.40
N PHE A 164 -25.50 23.21 -49.68
CA PHE A 164 -25.43 22.22 -48.62
C PHE A 164 -25.93 20.85 -49.07
N ASP A 165 -26.70 20.77 -50.17
CA ASP A 165 -27.38 19.55 -50.59
C ASP A 165 -26.38 18.41 -50.94
N PRO A 166 -26.37 17.30 -50.19
CA PRO A 166 -25.50 16.16 -50.46
C PRO A 166 -26.07 15.19 -51.51
N SER A 167 -27.27 15.43 -52.04
CA SER A 167 -28.01 14.47 -52.90
C SER A 167 -27.26 14.03 -54.16
N PHE A 168 -26.41 14.91 -54.71
CA PHE A 168 -25.61 14.66 -55.90
C PHE A 168 -24.31 13.88 -55.64
N HIS A 169 -23.99 13.55 -54.39
CA HIS A 169 -22.78 12.82 -54.03
C HIS A 169 -22.93 11.30 -54.26
N GLU A 170 -21.93 10.63 -54.84
CA GLU A 170 -21.97 9.20 -55.19
C GLU A 170 -22.33 8.31 -53.98
N ASN A 171 -21.78 8.63 -52.81
CA ASN A 171 -22.03 7.89 -51.57
C ASN A 171 -23.31 8.29 -50.80
N TYR A 172 -24.16 9.19 -51.33
CA TYR A 172 -25.34 9.69 -50.61
C TYR A 172 -26.36 8.58 -50.30
N GLN A 173 -26.65 7.70 -51.26
CA GLN A 173 -27.58 6.59 -51.07
C GLN A 173 -27.06 5.60 -50.02
N GLN A 174 -25.74 5.39 -49.95
CA GLN A 174 -25.13 4.58 -48.91
C GLN A 174 -25.24 5.26 -47.54
N ALA A 175 -24.98 6.56 -47.46
CA ALA A 175 -25.11 7.34 -46.24
C ALA A 175 -26.52 7.27 -45.64
N LEU A 176 -27.57 7.36 -46.47
CA LEU A 176 -28.97 7.20 -46.01
C LEU A 176 -29.27 5.80 -45.50
N ARG A 177 -28.66 4.75 -46.08
CA ARG A 177 -28.80 3.37 -45.57
C ARG A 177 -28.12 3.20 -44.22
N ASP A 178 -26.89 3.69 -44.08
CA ASP A 178 -26.15 3.65 -42.82
C ASP A 178 -26.87 4.45 -41.72
N LEU A 179 -27.48 5.60 -42.07
CA LEU A 179 -28.23 6.44 -41.15
C LEU A 179 -29.47 5.76 -40.55
N LYS A 180 -30.08 4.80 -41.25
CA LYS A 180 -31.21 4.00 -40.71
C LYS A 180 -30.79 3.17 -39.49
N THR A 181 -29.51 2.84 -39.36
CA THR A 181 -28.99 2.10 -38.20
C THR A 181 -28.81 3.00 -36.97
N SER A 182 -28.75 4.33 -37.16
CA SER A 182 -28.63 5.28 -36.06
C SER A 182 -29.97 5.47 -35.34
N LYS A 183 -29.89 5.55 -33.99
CA LYS A 183 -31.03 5.89 -33.14
C LYS A 183 -31.22 7.40 -32.97
N GLY A 184 -30.28 8.22 -33.42
CA GLY A 184 -30.30 9.67 -33.29
C GLY A 184 -31.36 10.32 -34.18
N ARG A 185 -32.46 10.82 -33.59
CA ARG A 185 -33.48 11.58 -34.34
C ARG A 185 -32.90 12.83 -35.00
N GLU A 186 -32.04 13.54 -34.27
CA GLU A 186 -31.36 14.77 -34.72
C GLU A 186 -30.50 14.53 -35.96
N LEU A 187 -29.74 13.42 -36.00
CA LEU A 187 -28.88 13.07 -37.14
C LEU A 187 -29.70 12.73 -38.38
N ARG A 188 -30.83 12.03 -38.20
CA ARG A 188 -31.76 11.71 -39.30
C ARG A 188 -32.36 12.94 -39.96
N GLU A 189 -32.46 14.05 -39.23
CA GLU A 189 -32.93 15.33 -39.75
C GLU A 189 -31.83 16.11 -40.48
N LEU A 190 -30.59 16.12 -39.94
CA LEU A 190 -29.51 16.98 -40.43
C LEU A 190 -28.72 16.39 -41.60
N VAL A 191 -28.46 15.08 -41.60
CA VAL A 191 -27.62 14.44 -42.63
C VAL A 191 -28.19 14.59 -44.05
N PRO A 192 -29.51 14.43 -44.29
CA PRO A 192 -30.09 14.69 -45.62
C PRO A 192 -29.93 16.13 -46.09
N LYS A 193 -29.74 17.07 -45.15
CA LYS A 193 -29.52 18.51 -45.40
C LYS A 193 -28.04 18.87 -45.54
N GLY A 194 -27.13 17.89 -45.51
CA GLY A 194 -25.68 18.10 -45.63
C GLY A 194 -24.96 18.50 -44.33
N PHE A 195 -25.67 18.50 -43.20
CA PHE A 195 -25.13 18.85 -41.89
C PHE A 195 -24.89 17.61 -41.02
N GLY A 196 -23.82 17.63 -40.22
CA GLY A 196 -23.58 16.65 -39.16
C GLY A 196 -23.33 17.32 -37.81
N THR A 197 -23.52 16.55 -36.73
CA THR A 197 -23.11 16.95 -35.38
C THR A 197 -22.06 15.99 -34.82
N HIS A 198 -21.13 16.50 -34.01
CA HIS A 198 -20.16 15.66 -33.31
C HIS A 198 -19.84 16.17 -31.91
N HIS A 199 -20.13 15.36 -30.90
CA HIS A 199 -19.77 15.64 -29.52
C HIS A 199 -19.64 14.36 -28.69
N ALA A 200 -18.93 14.44 -27.56
CA ALA A 200 -18.66 13.30 -26.69
C ALA A 200 -19.92 12.58 -26.15
N GLY A 201 -21.06 13.28 -26.10
CA GLY A 201 -22.36 12.69 -25.70
C GLY A 201 -23.02 11.75 -26.71
N MET A 202 -22.51 11.66 -27.94
CA MET A 202 -23.08 10.76 -28.97
C MET A 202 -22.55 9.33 -28.81
N PRO A 203 -23.37 8.30 -29.13
CA PRO A 203 -22.91 6.92 -29.25
C PRO A 203 -21.67 6.83 -30.15
N ARG A 204 -20.72 5.97 -29.79
CA ARG A 204 -19.47 5.81 -30.58
C ARG A 204 -19.75 5.42 -32.03
N SER A 205 -20.77 4.60 -32.27
CA SER A 205 -21.23 4.23 -33.61
C SER A 205 -21.64 5.45 -34.45
N ASP A 206 -22.36 6.40 -33.84
CA ASP A 206 -22.84 7.60 -34.52
C ASP A 206 -21.68 8.59 -34.76
N ARG A 207 -20.73 8.73 -33.81
CA ARG A 207 -19.52 9.55 -34.02
C ARG A 207 -18.68 9.04 -35.17
N ASN A 208 -18.38 7.74 -35.19
CA ASN A 208 -17.62 7.12 -36.27
C ASN A 208 -18.35 7.25 -37.63
N LEU A 209 -19.68 7.23 -37.64
CA LEU A 209 -20.47 7.47 -38.85
C LEU A 209 -20.30 8.91 -39.34
N MET A 210 -20.44 9.91 -38.46
CA MET A 210 -20.30 11.32 -38.84
C MET A 210 -18.88 11.65 -39.31
N GLU A 211 -17.86 11.09 -38.64
CA GLU A 211 -16.46 11.24 -39.04
C GLU A 211 -16.22 10.70 -40.46
N ARG A 212 -16.75 9.51 -40.76
CA ARG A 212 -16.64 8.89 -42.09
C ARG A 212 -17.38 9.71 -43.15
N LEU A 213 -18.63 10.08 -42.91
CA LEU A 213 -19.43 10.84 -43.86
C LEU A 213 -18.84 12.23 -44.16
N PHE A 214 -18.17 12.85 -43.19
CA PHE A 214 -17.45 14.10 -43.40
C PHE A 214 -16.12 13.88 -44.15
N ALA A 215 -15.37 12.83 -43.82
CA ALA A 215 -14.14 12.48 -44.55
C ALA A 215 -14.42 12.17 -46.03
N ASP A 216 -15.52 11.46 -46.32
CA ASP A 216 -15.94 11.07 -47.66
C ASP A 216 -16.51 12.23 -48.49
N GLY A 217 -16.67 13.44 -47.93
CA GLY A 217 -17.20 14.59 -48.67
C GLY A 217 -18.74 14.71 -48.72
N VAL A 218 -19.45 13.74 -48.13
CA VAL A 218 -20.92 13.70 -48.10
C VAL A 218 -21.46 14.83 -47.23
N LEU A 219 -20.91 15.05 -46.03
CA LEU A 219 -21.30 16.16 -45.16
C LEU A 219 -20.54 17.42 -45.52
N LYS A 220 -21.24 18.51 -45.85
CA LYS A 220 -20.61 19.79 -46.18
C LYS A 220 -20.20 20.58 -44.94
N VAL A 221 -21.01 20.50 -43.88
CA VAL A 221 -20.78 21.19 -42.61
C VAL A 221 -20.86 20.22 -41.44
N LEU A 222 -19.88 20.26 -40.55
CA LEU A 222 -19.86 19.49 -39.31
C LEU A 222 -19.82 20.43 -38.10
N CYS A 223 -20.90 20.47 -37.31
CA CYS A 223 -20.96 21.23 -36.07
C CYS A 223 -20.45 20.37 -34.90
N CYS A 224 -19.36 20.78 -34.26
CA CYS A 224 -18.67 19.98 -33.26
C CYS A 224 -18.25 20.75 -32.00
N THR A 225 -18.01 20.04 -30.92
CA THR A 225 -17.36 20.60 -29.72
C THR A 225 -15.84 20.46 -29.79
N ALA A 226 -15.10 21.24 -28.98
CA ALA A 226 -13.63 21.21 -28.94
C ALA A 226 -13.03 19.80 -28.73
N THR A 227 -13.78 18.88 -28.12
CA THR A 227 -13.38 17.47 -27.96
C THR A 227 -13.01 16.75 -29.26
N LEU A 228 -13.55 17.19 -30.41
CA LEU A 228 -13.18 16.64 -31.71
C LEU A 228 -11.73 17.00 -32.07
N ALA A 229 -11.34 18.25 -31.83
CA ALA A 229 -10.00 18.76 -32.14
C ALA A 229 -8.91 18.00 -31.37
N TRP A 230 -9.21 17.55 -30.15
CA TRP A 230 -8.30 16.74 -29.34
C TRP A 230 -8.37 15.23 -29.65
N GLY A 231 -9.54 14.72 -30.04
CA GLY A 231 -9.80 13.28 -30.05
C GLY A 231 -9.73 12.58 -31.40
N VAL A 232 -9.80 13.33 -32.52
CA VAL A 232 -9.94 12.75 -33.86
C VAL A 232 -9.07 13.49 -34.86
N ASN A 233 -8.34 12.74 -35.69
CA ASN A 233 -7.58 13.30 -36.80
C ASN A 233 -8.45 13.49 -38.05
N LEU A 234 -9.35 14.48 -38.01
CA LEU A 234 -10.25 14.81 -39.11
C LEU A 234 -10.04 16.26 -39.55
N PRO A 235 -9.39 16.50 -40.71
CA PRO A 235 -9.15 17.85 -41.21
C PRO A 235 -10.32 18.38 -42.07
N ALA A 236 -10.50 19.70 -42.08
CA ALA A 236 -11.46 20.43 -42.89
C ALA A 236 -10.77 21.53 -43.68
N ALA A 237 -11.34 21.99 -44.79
CA ALA A 237 -10.78 23.09 -45.57
C ALA A 237 -10.79 24.40 -44.76
N ALA A 238 -11.92 24.65 -44.10
CA ALA A 238 -12.07 25.77 -43.18
C ALA A 238 -12.62 25.33 -41.82
N VAL A 239 -12.23 26.04 -40.77
CA VAL A 239 -12.78 25.90 -39.42
C VAL A 239 -13.34 27.23 -38.94
N VAL A 240 -14.48 27.20 -38.28
CA VAL A 240 -15.16 28.38 -37.73
C VAL A 240 -15.40 28.16 -36.23
N ILE A 241 -14.81 29.00 -35.39
CA ILE A 241 -15.10 29.03 -33.95
C ILE A 241 -16.25 30.03 -33.72
N LYS A 242 -17.44 29.51 -33.41
CA LYS A 242 -18.65 30.32 -33.15
C LYS A 242 -18.73 30.69 -31.68
N GLY A 243 -18.39 31.94 -31.36
CA GLY A 243 -18.29 32.44 -30.00
C GLY A 243 -17.02 31.94 -29.32
N THR A 244 -16.61 32.56 -28.21
CA THR A 244 -15.35 32.23 -27.53
C THR A 244 -15.50 32.20 -26.01
N GLN A 245 -16.71 31.98 -25.51
CA GLN A 245 -17.00 31.88 -24.08
C GLN A 245 -17.51 30.46 -23.79
N LEU A 246 -16.87 29.79 -22.85
CA LEU A 246 -17.28 28.49 -22.33
C LEU A 246 -17.61 28.61 -20.84
N TYR A 247 -18.52 27.78 -20.36
CA TYR A 247 -18.77 27.68 -18.93
C TYR A 247 -17.75 26.73 -18.30
N SER A 248 -16.97 27.22 -17.34
CA SER A 248 -16.08 26.39 -16.51
C SER A 248 -16.74 26.17 -15.15
N ALA A 249 -17.07 24.91 -14.85
CA ALA A 249 -17.59 24.53 -13.53
C ALA A 249 -16.54 24.73 -12.42
N GLU A 250 -15.26 24.48 -12.73
CA GLU A 250 -14.14 24.70 -11.79
C GLU A 250 -13.96 26.18 -11.42
N ALA A 251 -14.22 27.10 -12.36
CA ALA A 251 -14.17 28.54 -12.10
C ALA A 251 -15.54 29.16 -11.74
N GLY A 252 -16.61 28.37 -11.79
CA GLY A 252 -18.00 28.79 -11.54
C GLY A 252 -18.57 29.85 -12.49
N LYS A 253 -17.87 30.17 -13.59
CA LYS A 253 -18.21 31.29 -14.48
C LYS A 253 -17.92 30.98 -15.93
N PHE A 254 -18.42 31.85 -16.81
CA PHE A 254 -18.00 31.86 -18.20
C PHE A 254 -16.56 32.37 -18.30
N VAL A 255 -15.70 31.54 -18.88
CA VAL A 255 -14.30 31.84 -19.16
C VAL A 255 -14.09 31.90 -20.66
N ASP A 256 -13.06 32.63 -21.04
CA ASP A 256 -12.64 32.72 -22.44
C ASP A 256 -12.04 31.38 -22.89
N LEU A 257 -12.24 31.03 -24.16
CA LEU A 257 -11.67 29.84 -24.78
C LEU A 257 -10.14 29.88 -24.69
N GLY A 258 -9.56 28.81 -24.14
CA GLY A 258 -8.11 28.70 -24.01
C GLY A 258 -7.42 28.81 -25.36
N ILE A 259 -6.26 29.47 -25.39
CA ILE A 259 -5.47 29.62 -26.62
C ILE A 259 -5.07 28.26 -27.19
N LEU A 260 -4.87 27.27 -26.33
CA LEU A 260 -4.56 25.89 -26.75
C LEU A 260 -5.72 25.26 -27.51
N ASP A 261 -6.95 25.42 -27.03
CA ASP A 261 -8.14 24.93 -27.76
C ASP A 261 -8.28 25.62 -29.11
N VAL A 262 -8.01 26.92 -29.18
CA VAL A 262 -8.00 27.68 -30.44
C VAL A 262 -6.95 27.11 -31.40
N LEU A 263 -5.71 26.91 -30.94
CA LEU A 263 -4.63 26.38 -31.75
C LEU A 263 -4.91 24.95 -32.23
N GLN A 264 -5.49 24.09 -31.38
CA GLN A 264 -5.87 22.74 -31.77
C GLN A 264 -7.01 22.72 -32.80
N ILE A 265 -8.01 23.58 -32.62
CA ILE A 265 -9.10 23.74 -33.60
C ILE A 265 -8.53 24.23 -34.94
N PHE A 266 -7.68 25.24 -34.90
CA PHE A 266 -7.00 25.77 -36.09
C PHE A 266 -6.08 24.73 -36.73
N GLY A 267 -5.48 23.83 -35.96
CA GLY A 267 -4.73 22.66 -36.43
C GLY A 267 -5.55 21.74 -37.35
N ARG A 268 -6.88 21.79 -37.28
CA ARG A 268 -7.78 21.01 -38.16
C ARG A 268 -8.09 21.71 -39.50
N ALA A 269 -7.66 22.96 -39.68
CA ALA A 269 -7.87 23.69 -40.93
C ALA A 269 -6.76 23.42 -41.96
N GLY A 270 -7.14 23.00 -43.16
CA GLY A 270 -6.24 22.58 -44.23
C GLY A 270 -6.02 21.06 -44.23
N ARG A 271 -6.41 20.42 -45.32
CA ARG A 271 -6.20 19.00 -45.61
C ARG A 271 -4.91 18.84 -46.39
N PRO A 272 -3.90 18.15 -45.84
CA PRO A 272 -2.72 17.78 -46.61
C PRO A 272 -3.13 17.07 -47.91
N GLN A 273 -2.56 17.46 -49.04
CA GLN A 273 -2.83 16.94 -50.41
C GLN A 273 -4.08 17.49 -51.13
N PHE A 274 -5.01 18.18 -50.46
CA PHE A 274 -6.24 18.67 -51.10
C PHE A 274 -6.37 20.20 -51.15
N GLN A 275 -5.69 20.93 -50.26
CA GLN A 275 -5.73 22.39 -50.22
C GLN A 275 -4.33 22.99 -50.12
N ASP A 276 -4.13 24.12 -50.79
CA ASP A 276 -2.91 24.92 -50.72
C ASP A 276 -2.86 25.80 -49.46
N THR A 277 -4.02 26.20 -48.93
CA THR A 277 -4.16 26.97 -47.70
C THR A 277 -5.34 26.46 -46.86
N GLY A 278 -5.16 26.44 -45.54
CA GLY A 278 -6.23 26.20 -44.57
C GLY A 278 -6.75 27.51 -44.04
N ILE A 279 -8.05 27.60 -43.74
CA ILE A 279 -8.68 28.86 -43.32
C ILE A 279 -9.32 28.71 -41.93
N GLY A 280 -8.90 29.54 -40.98
CA GLY A 280 -9.43 29.57 -39.61
C GLY A 280 -10.17 30.87 -39.31
N PHE A 281 -11.44 30.77 -38.92
CA PHE A 281 -12.25 31.91 -38.49
C PHE A 281 -12.50 31.85 -36.97
N ILE A 282 -12.24 32.95 -36.27
CA ILE A 282 -12.71 33.18 -34.89
C ILE A 282 -13.79 34.25 -34.94
N CYS A 283 -15.04 33.84 -34.68
CA CYS A 283 -16.16 34.76 -34.53
C CYS A 283 -16.36 35.03 -33.03
N THR A 284 -16.00 36.23 -32.58
CA THR A 284 -16.05 36.63 -31.17
C THR A 284 -16.73 38.00 -31.01
N THR A 285 -16.93 38.44 -29.77
CA THR A 285 -17.45 39.78 -29.48
C THR A 285 -16.37 40.83 -29.73
N GLN A 286 -16.76 42.04 -30.14
CA GLN A 286 -15.82 43.09 -30.51
C GLN A 286 -14.76 43.39 -29.43
N ASP A 287 -15.12 43.30 -28.15
CA ASP A 287 -14.23 43.53 -27.01
C ASP A 287 -13.14 42.45 -26.85
N LYS A 288 -13.33 41.26 -27.44
CA LYS A 288 -12.41 40.12 -27.33
C LYS A 288 -11.53 39.91 -28.55
N VAL A 289 -11.79 40.59 -29.67
CA VAL A 289 -10.98 40.47 -30.90
C VAL A 289 -9.52 40.75 -30.63
N GLN A 290 -9.22 41.87 -29.96
CA GLN A 290 -7.84 42.25 -29.67
C GLN A 290 -7.15 41.22 -28.78
N HIS A 291 -7.86 40.63 -27.82
CA HIS A 291 -7.34 39.59 -26.95
C HIS A 291 -6.90 38.36 -27.76
N TYR A 292 -7.78 37.79 -28.59
CA TYR A 292 -7.44 36.60 -29.39
C TYR A 292 -6.43 36.89 -30.49
N LEU A 293 -6.51 38.05 -31.14
CA LEU A 293 -5.51 38.48 -32.11
C LEU A 293 -4.14 38.52 -31.44
N THR A 294 -4.01 39.21 -30.32
CA THR A 294 -2.76 39.31 -29.55
C THR A 294 -2.29 37.95 -29.06
N ALA A 295 -3.17 37.15 -28.47
CA ALA A 295 -2.79 35.88 -27.85
C ALA A 295 -2.37 34.80 -28.87
N VAL A 296 -2.99 34.78 -30.05
CA VAL A 296 -2.61 33.86 -31.14
C VAL A 296 -1.39 34.36 -31.91
N THR A 297 -1.23 35.69 -32.10
CA THR A 297 -0.12 36.25 -32.90
C THR A 297 1.15 36.53 -32.10
N GLN A 298 1.05 37.02 -30.87
CA GLN A 298 2.21 37.39 -30.04
C GLN A 298 2.85 36.19 -29.33
N GLN A 299 2.28 34.99 -29.46
CA GLN A 299 2.74 33.74 -28.86
C GLN A 299 3.12 33.93 -27.37
N GLN A 300 2.15 33.82 -26.46
CA GLN A 300 2.45 34.09 -25.04
C GLN A 300 3.59 33.18 -24.49
N PRO A 301 4.57 33.74 -23.74
CA PRO A 301 5.63 32.95 -23.15
C PRO A 301 5.10 31.92 -22.16
N ILE A 302 5.71 30.73 -22.16
CA ILE A 302 5.35 29.66 -21.22
C ILE A 302 5.87 30.03 -19.82
N GLU A 303 4.97 30.28 -18.86
CA GLU A 303 5.27 30.56 -17.45
C GLU A 303 4.81 29.43 -16.53
N SER A 304 5.31 29.35 -15.29
CA SER A 304 4.91 28.32 -14.32
C SER A 304 3.78 28.80 -13.40
N ASN A 305 2.77 27.95 -13.20
CA ASN A 305 1.72 28.13 -12.19
C ASN A 305 1.93 27.29 -10.91
N PHE A 306 3.11 26.68 -10.74
CA PHE A 306 3.37 25.71 -9.66
C PHE A 306 3.13 26.25 -8.23
N SER A 307 3.39 27.54 -8.01
CA SER A 307 3.26 28.18 -6.68
C SER A 307 1.87 28.03 -6.08
N LYS A 308 0.80 28.04 -6.90
CA LYS A 308 -0.60 27.87 -6.48
C LYS A 308 -0.90 26.47 -5.92
N LYS A 309 -0.16 25.45 -6.36
CA LYS A 309 -0.36 24.03 -5.98
C LYS A 309 0.86 23.45 -5.25
N MET A 310 1.81 24.30 -4.83
CA MET A 310 3.06 23.87 -4.23
C MET A 310 2.84 23.11 -2.91
N VAL A 311 1.87 23.52 -2.09
CA VAL A 311 1.55 22.90 -0.80
C VAL A 311 1.12 21.43 -0.99
N ASP A 312 0.16 21.18 -1.90
CA ASP A 312 -0.33 19.82 -2.16
C ASP A 312 0.74 18.94 -2.83
N ASN A 313 1.56 19.51 -3.72
CA ASN A 313 2.68 18.79 -4.36
C ASN A 313 3.79 18.45 -3.37
N LEU A 314 4.13 19.36 -2.44
CA LEU A 314 5.08 19.09 -1.37
C LEU A 314 4.56 17.99 -0.44
N ASN A 315 3.28 18.02 -0.06
CA ASN A 315 2.67 16.93 0.70
C ASN A 315 2.76 15.59 -0.02
N ALA A 316 2.60 15.57 -1.35
CA ALA A 316 2.72 14.35 -2.12
C ALA A 316 4.12 13.73 -2.03
N GLU A 317 5.17 14.53 -2.17
CA GLU A 317 6.55 14.07 -2.06
C GLU A 317 6.93 13.65 -0.63
N ILE A 318 6.44 14.36 0.40
CA ILE A 318 6.61 13.96 1.80
C ILE A 318 5.87 12.63 2.07
N SER A 319 4.66 12.47 1.52
CA SER A 319 3.86 11.25 1.66
C SER A 319 4.48 10.04 0.97
N LEU A 320 5.15 10.24 -0.17
CA LEU A 320 5.93 9.23 -0.87
C LEU A 320 7.23 8.88 -0.14
N GLY A 321 7.69 9.73 0.79
CA GLY A 321 8.96 9.59 1.48
C GLY A 321 10.17 9.92 0.58
N THR A 322 9.94 10.54 -0.58
CA THR A 322 11.02 11.09 -1.40
C THR A 322 11.62 12.30 -0.68
N VAL A 323 10.79 13.17 -0.09
CA VAL A 323 11.21 14.30 0.74
C VAL A 323 11.03 13.97 2.22
N THR A 324 12.13 13.98 2.97
CA THR A 324 12.14 13.73 4.43
C THR A 324 12.76 14.86 5.23
N SER A 325 13.34 15.86 4.57
CA SER A 325 13.92 17.05 5.21
C SER A 325 13.72 18.30 4.35
N VAL A 326 13.88 19.48 4.94
CA VAL A 326 13.84 20.77 4.21
C VAL A 326 14.92 20.82 3.12
N SER A 327 16.12 20.30 3.37
CA SER A 327 17.20 20.25 2.37
C SER A 327 16.80 19.45 1.12
N GLU A 328 16.20 18.27 1.32
CA GLU A 328 15.69 17.45 0.22
C GLU A 328 14.52 18.11 -0.53
N ALA A 329 13.67 18.85 0.18
CA ALA A 329 12.58 19.61 -0.41
C ALA A 329 13.09 20.76 -1.29
N VAL A 330 14.17 21.44 -0.86
CA VAL A 330 14.84 22.49 -1.65
C VAL A 330 15.45 21.90 -2.92
N GLN A 331 16.08 20.72 -2.81
CA GLN A 331 16.59 19.99 -3.97
C GLN A 331 15.46 19.60 -4.92
N TRP A 332 14.36 19.04 -4.39
CA TRP A 332 13.16 18.70 -5.18
C TRP A 332 12.61 19.90 -5.97
N LEU A 333 12.47 21.05 -5.31
CA LEU A 333 11.99 22.27 -5.95
C LEU A 333 12.95 22.74 -7.06
N GLY A 334 14.23 22.35 -7.01
CA GLY A 334 15.22 22.61 -8.05
C GLY A 334 14.98 21.90 -9.38
N TYR A 335 14.20 20.82 -9.41
CA TYR A 335 13.81 20.14 -10.66
C TYR A 335 12.52 20.70 -11.29
N SER A 336 11.89 21.71 -10.67
CA SER A 336 10.65 22.30 -11.18
C SER A 336 10.89 23.30 -12.31
N TYR A 337 9.87 23.53 -13.15
CA TYR A 337 9.91 24.60 -14.14
C TYR A 337 9.83 25.98 -13.46
N LEU A 338 9.13 26.07 -12.32
CA LEU A 338 9.16 27.24 -11.44
C LEU A 338 10.57 27.70 -11.12
N PHE A 339 11.49 26.79 -10.76
CA PHE A 339 12.88 27.16 -10.46
C PHE A 339 13.60 27.78 -11.66
N VAL A 340 13.47 27.17 -12.84
CA VAL A 340 14.06 27.71 -14.08
C VAL A 340 13.51 29.11 -14.37
N ARG A 341 12.20 29.32 -14.20
CA ARG A 341 11.56 30.62 -14.45
C ARG A 341 11.93 31.68 -13.41
N MET A 342 12.06 31.32 -12.13
CA MET A 342 12.54 32.24 -11.09
C MET A 342 13.96 32.74 -11.38
N GLN A 343 14.83 31.92 -11.98
CA GLN A 343 16.18 32.34 -12.37
C GLN A 343 16.18 33.24 -13.62
N ARG A 344 15.31 32.94 -14.60
CA ARG A 344 15.27 33.64 -15.89
C ARG A 344 14.49 34.95 -15.86
N ASN A 345 13.44 35.03 -15.05
CA ASN A 345 12.57 36.19 -14.92
C ASN A 345 12.20 36.47 -13.45
N PRO A 346 13.18 36.79 -12.58
CA PRO A 346 12.99 36.88 -11.12
C PRO A 346 11.89 37.88 -10.72
N MET A 347 11.80 39.02 -11.39
CA MET A 347 10.82 40.08 -11.07
C MET A 347 9.37 39.59 -11.21
N ALA A 348 9.08 38.72 -12.18
CA ALA A 348 7.73 38.16 -12.36
C ALA A 348 7.32 37.22 -11.22
N TYR A 349 8.29 36.69 -10.47
CA TYR A 349 8.08 35.80 -9.32
C TYR A 349 8.35 36.50 -7.97
N GLY A 350 8.41 37.85 -7.97
CA GLY A 350 8.59 38.67 -6.78
C GLY A 350 9.96 38.47 -6.12
N ILE A 351 11.02 38.33 -6.93
CA ILE A 351 12.42 38.22 -6.49
C ILE A 351 13.15 39.49 -6.96
N ASP A 352 13.75 40.20 -6.03
CA ASP A 352 14.47 41.44 -6.32
C ASP A 352 15.84 41.16 -6.96
N TRP A 353 16.35 42.14 -7.72
CA TRP A 353 17.65 42.02 -8.37
C TRP A 353 18.83 41.90 -7.38
N ALA A 354 18.67 42.43 -6.16
CA ALA A 354 19.65 42.25 -5.09
C ALA A 354 19.68 40.80 -4.59
N GLU A 355 18.51 40.17 -4.46
CA GLU A 355 18.37 38.80 -3.97
C GLU A 355 19.02 37.80 -4.92
N ILE A 356 18.80 37.92 -6.23
CA ILE A 356 19.42 37.01 -7.22
C ILE A 356 20.94 37.20 -7.34
N ARG A 357 21.45 38.42 -7.06
CA ARG A 357 22.90 38.69 -7.06
C ARG A 357 23.57 38.00 -5.88
N ASP A 358 22.93 38.04 -4.72
CA ASP A 358 23.49 37.52 -3.46
C ASP A 358 23.21 36.00 -3.30
N ASP A 359 22.14 35.48 -3.91
CA ASP A 359 21.79 34.04 -4.01
C ASP A 359 21.49 33.60 -5.46
N PRO A 360 22.51 33.41 -6.32
CA PRO A 360 22.31 33.07 -7.74
C PRO A 360 21.60 31.73 -7.99
N GLN A 361 21.66 30.81 -7.03
CA GLN A 361 21.02 29.48 -7.09
C GLN A 361 19.68 29.44 -6.36
N LEU A 362 19.21 30.59 -5.85
CA LEU A 362 17.95 30.76 -5.13
C LEU A 362 17.75 29.69 -4.05
N VAL A 363 18.81 29.30 -3.35
CA VAL A 363 18.77 28.27 -2.30
C VAL A 363 17.95 28.77 -1.11
N GLN A 364 18.21 30.01 -0.67
CA GLN A 364 17.52 30.62 0.46
C GLN A 364 16.06 30.91 0.10
N ARG A 365 15.81 31.42 -1.12
CA ARG A 365 14.44 31.65 -1.61
C ARG A 365 13.61 30.36 -1.68
N ARG A 366 14.19 29.27 -2.21
CA ARG A 366 13.53 27.96 -2.22
C ARG A 366 13.28 27.44 -0.81
N ARG A 367 14.24 27.59 0.09
CA ARG A 367 14.10 27.20 1.51
C ARG A 367 12.94 27.93 2.18
N GLU A 368 12.79 29.24 1.97
CA GLU A 368 11.67 30.02 2.50
C GLU A 368 10.32 29.55 1.98
N LEU A 369 10.20 29.28 0.67
CA LEU A 369 8.99 28.74 0.06
C LEU A 369 8.60 27.37 0.66
N ILE A 370 9.58 26.49 0.82
CA ILE A 370 9.40 25.17 1.44
C ILE A 370 8.96 25.28 2.90
N ILE A 371 9.64 26.10 3.72
CA ILE A 371 9.29 26.27 5.13
C ILE A 371 7.88 26.83 5.27
N LYS A 372 7.51 27.83 4.44
CA LYS A 372 6.15 28.37 4.42
C LYS A 372 5.11 27.29 4.08
N ALA A 373 5.37 26.47 3.06
CA ALA A 373 4.49 25.37 2.70
C ALA A 373 4.41 24.28 3.79
N ALA A 374 5.53 23.91 4.40
CA ALA A 374 5.59 22.94 5.49
C ALA A 374 4.80 23.40 6.72
N ARG A 375 4.85 24.70 7.06
CA ARG A 375 4.03 25.28 8.15
C ARG A 375 2.54 25.19 7.88
N VAL A 376 2.09 25.46 6.65
CA VAL A 376 0.68 25.28 6.26
C VAL A 376 0.27 23.82 6.42
N LEU A 377 1.06 22.88 5.90
CA LEU A 377 0.79 21.44 6.05
C LEU A 377 0.76 20.97 7.52
N GLN A 378 1.62 21.54 8.37
CA GLN A 378 1.64 21.24 9.80
C GLN A 378 0.40 21.80 10.50
N GLN A 379 -0.01 23.03 10.21
CA GLN A 379 -1.22 23.64 10.75
C GLN A 379 -2.46 22.79 10.43
N SER A 380 -2.57 22.31 9.19
CA SER A 380 -3.64 21.41 8.75
C SER A 380 -3.48 19.95 9.20
N GLN A 381 -2.53 19.64 10.07
CA GLN A 381 -2.28 18.30 10.61
C GLN A 381 -2.00 17.22 9.54
N MET A 382 -1.40 17.60 8.41
CA MET A 382 -1.04 16.68 7.33
C MET A 382 0.38 16.11 7.49
N ILE A 383 1.27 16.86 8.13
CA ILE A 383 2.65 16.45 8.41
C ILE A 383 3.04 16.73 9.87
N ILE A 384 4.15 16.13 10.30
CA ILE A 384 4.93 16.54 11.47
C ILE A 384 6.16 17.24 10.92
N PHE A 385 6.36 18.50 11.29
CA PHE A 385 7.53 19.29 10.92
C PHE A 385 8.26 19.72 12.19
N ASN A 386 9.52 19.30 12.33
CA ASN A 386 10.39 19.71 13.41
C ASN A 386 11.25 20.89 12.94
N GLU A 387 10.97 22.10 13.43
CA GLU A 387 11.70 23.31 13.01
C GLU A 387 13.18 23.29 13.43
N THR A 388 13.56 22.53 14.46
CA THR A 388 14.95 22.45 14.94
C THR A 388 15.79 21.48 14.10
N THR A 389 15.26 20.28 13.82
CA THR A 389 15.97 19.27 13.02
C THR A 389 15.69 19.38 11.53
N GLU A 390 14.72 20.20 11.14
CA GLU A 390 14.20 20.36 9.77
C GLU A 390 13.68 19.07 9.13
N GLU A 391 13.26 18.12 9.98
CA GLU A 391 12.70 16.84 9.58
C GLU A 391 11.21 16.99 9.21
N LEU A 392 10.83 16.35 8.11
CA LEU A 392 9.47 16.32 7.56
C LEU A 392 8.95 14.88 7.57
N ARG A 393 7.85 14.62 8.28
CA ARG A 393 7.22 13.29 8.34
C ARG A 393 5.73 13.37 7.99
N ALA A 394 5.28 12.57 7.04
CA ALA A 394 3.86 12.49 6.69
C ALA A 394 3.02 11.85 7.80
N LYS A 395 1.85 12.45 8.08
CA LYS A 395 0.74 11.81 8.82
C LYS A 395 -0.17 11.07 7.84
N ASP A 396 -1.01 10.18 8.34
CA ASP A 396 -1.90 9.37 7.49
C ASP A 396 -2.91 10.23 6.71
N VAL A 397 -3.43 11.28 7.32
CA VAL A 397 -4.30 12.25 6.62
C VAL A 397 -3.58 12.89 5.42
N GLY A 398 -2.30 13.25 5.56
CA GLY A 398 -1.48 13.76 4.47
C GLY A 398 -1.28 12.74 3.34
N ARG A 399 -1.03 11.46 3.70
CA ARG A 399 -0.91 10.36 2.74
C ARG A 399 -2.22 10.12 1.98
N ILE A 400 -3.34 10.08 2.69
CA ILE A 400 -4.67 9.88 2.10
C ILE A 400 -5.00 11.06 1.15
N ALA A 401 -4.78 12.30 1.58
CA ALA A 401 -4.98 13.47 0.72
C ALA A 401 -4.15 13.41 -0.57
N SER A 402 -2.88 12.99 -0.48
CA SER A 402 -2.02 12.77 -1.66
C SER A 402 -2.57 11.68 -2.60
N GLN A 403 -2.95 10.53 -2.05
CA GLN A 403 -3.43 9.36 -2.82
C GLN A 403 -4.77 9.61 -3.53
N TYR A 404 -5.65 10.41 -2.93
CA TYR A 404 -6.97 10.73 -3.47
C TYR A 404 -7.03 12.11 -4.12
N TYR A 405 -5.91 12.84 -4.16
CA TYR A 405 -5.77 14.13 -4.82
C TYR A 405 -6.73 15.20 -4.26
N VAL A 406 -6.83 15.23 -2.93
CA VAL A 406 -7.66 16.15 -2.14
C VAL A 406 -6.81 17.35 -1.71
N LEU A 407 -7.38 18.55 -1.80
CA LEU A 407 -6.70 19.79 -1.43
C LEU A 407 -6.47 19.90 0.08
N GLN A 408 -5.38 20.57 0.48
CA GLN A 408 -5.10 20.88 1.88
C GLN A 408 -6.25 21.63 2.58
N THR A 409 -6.93 22.55 1.89
CA THR A 409 -8.05 23.31 2.44
C THR A 409 -9.24 22.43 2.79
N SER A 410 -9.52 21.40 1.98
CA SER A 410 -10.57 20.42 2.27
C SER A 410 -10.22 19.57 3.49
N VAL A 411 -8.94 19.19 3.65
CA VAL A 411 -8.47 18.45 4.84
C VAL A 411 -8.66 19.26 6.13
N GLU A 412 -8.46 20.57 6.10
CA GLU A 412 -8.71 21.46 7.23
C GLU A 412 -10.17 21.38 7.68
N ILE A 413 -11.10 21.43 6.72
CA ILE A 413 -12.55 21.28 6.96
C ILE A 413 -12.86 19.90 7.56
N PHE A 414 -12.27 18.83 7.03
CA PHE A 414 -12.50 17.48 7.53
C PHE A 414 -12.01 17.30 8.96
N ASN A 415 -10.86 17.89 9.31
CA ASN A 415 -10.34 17.83 10.67
C ASN A 415 -11.25 18.53 11.68
N THR A 416 -11.97 19.57 11.27
CA THR A 416 -12.90 20.30 12.14
C THR A 416 -14.29 19.66 12.20
N MET A 417 -14.82 19.17 11.08
CA MET A 417 -16.22 18.74 10.97
C MET A 417 -16.46 17.24 11.22
N MET A 418 -15.48 16.39 10.96
CA MET A 418 -15.68 14.94 10.94
C MET A 418 -15.86 14.37 12.36
N ARG A 419 -16.90 13.56 12.54
CA ARG A 419 -17.30 12.96 13.84
C ARG A 419 -17.52 11.44 13.69
N PRO A 420 -17.42 10.65 14.79
CA PRO A 420 -17.60 9.19 14.74
C PRO A 420 -19.04 8.73 14.40
N GLN A 421 -20.04 9.55 14.74
CA GLN A 421 -21.46 9.27 14.52
C GLN A 421 -22.10 10.34 13.63
N ALA A 422 -21.55 10.57 12.45
CA ALA A 422 -22.09 11.52 11.48
C ALA A 422 -23.00 10.79 10.49
N THR A 423 -24.15 11.40 10.19
CA THR A 423 -25.16 10.86 9.26
C THR A 423 -24.78 11.11 7.80
N GLU A 424 -25.55 10.53 6.87
CA GLU A 424 -25.43 10.81 5.43
C GLU A 424 -25.56 12.32 5.13
N ALA A 425 -26.45 13.01 5.82
CA ALA A 425 -26.65 14.46 5.67
C ALA A 425 -25.40 15.25 6.11
N ASP A 426 -24.79 14.87 7.24
CA ASP A 426 -23.54 15.48 7.73
C ASP A 426 -22.39 15.25 6.75
N VAL A 427 -22.31 14.05 6.17
CA VAL A 427 -21.31 13.70 5.15
C VAL A 427 -21.51 14.54 3.88
N LEU A 428 -22.74 14.63 3.38
CA LEU A 428 -23.08 15.45 2.20
C LEU A 428 -22.75 16.93 2.44
N LYS A 429 -23.06 17.46 3.63
CA LYS A 429 -22.69 18.81 4.04
C LYS A 429 -21.16 18.99 4.00
N MET A 430 -20.42 18.09 4.63
CA MET A 430 -18.96 18.15 4.67
C MET A 430 -18.33 18.09 3.27
N ILE A 431 -18.79 17.18 2.41
CA ILE A 431 -18.35 17.10 1.02
C ILE A 431 -18.65 18.43 0.31
N SER A 432 -19.86 18.98 0.48
CA SER A 432 -20.27 20.22 -0.19
C SER A 432 -19.47 21.47 0.20
N MET A 433 -18.79 21.43 1.35
CA MET A 433 -17.92 22.51 1.83
C MET A 433 -16.46 22.37 1.37
N SER A 434 -16.10 21.28 0.67
CA SER A 434 -14.71 21.02 0.28
C SER A 434 -14.16 22.13 -0.63
N GLY A 435 -12.86 22.45 -0.50
CA GLY A 435 -12.20 23.53 -1.24
C GLY A 435 -12.17 23.32 -2.76
N GLU A 436 -12.40 22.11 -3.25
CA GLU A 436 -12.61 21.82 -4.68
C GLU A 436 -13.84 22.55 -5.26
N PHE A 437 -14.76 23.00 -4.40
CA PHE A 437 -16.04 23.62 -4.76
C PHE A 437 -16.09 25.13 -4.46
N ASP A 438 -14.99 25.75 -4.01
CA ASP A 438 -14.90 27.18 -3.62
C ASP A 438 -15.40 28.18 -4.66
N ASN A 439 -15.34 27.81 -5.93
CA ASN A 439 -15.76 28.69 -7.02
C ASN A 439 -17.23 28.48 -7.46
N ILE A 440 -17.94 27.45 -6.95
CA ILE A 440 -19.31 27.15 -7.39
C ILE A 440 -20.29 28.14 -6.75
N GLN A 441 -20.77 29.11 -7.52
CA GLN A 441 -21.73 30.11 -7.02
C GLN A 441 -23.15 29.84 -7.51
N SER A 442 -24.14 30.14 -6.66
CA SER A 442 -25.55 30.12 -7.02
C SER A 442 -25.90 31.37 -7.83
N LYS A 443 -26.70 31.21 -8.90
CA LYS A 443 -27.12 32.31 -9.78
C LYS A 443 -28.65 32.42 -9.77
N GLU A 444 -29.17 33.65 -9.79
CA GLU A 444 -30.62 33.92 -9.84
C GLU A 444 -31.44 33.10 -10.86
N PRO A 445 -31.00 32.90 -12.13
CA PRO A 445 -31.77 32.11 -13.09
C PRO A 445 -31.86 30.62 -12.74
N GLU A 446 -30.95 30.10 -11.90
CA GLU A 446 -30.87 28.69 -11.49
C GLU A 446 -31.76 28.41 -10.26
N GLU A 447 -32.14 29.44 -9.49
CA GLU A 447 -32.77 29.30 -8.18
C GLU A 447 -34.08 28.51 -8.21
N LYS A 448 -34.95 28.77 -9.20
CA LYS A 448 -36.22 28.05 -9.35
C LYS A 448 -36.02 26.56 -9.60
N GLU A 449 -35.01 26.21 -10.40
CA GLU A 449 -34.69 24.82 -10.68
C GLU A 449 -34.06 24.15 -9.45
N LEU A 450 -33.19 24.86 -8.72
CA LEU A 450 -32.60 24.37 -7.47
C LEU A 450 -33.65 24.11 -6.38
N LEU A 451 -34.68 24.97 -6.24
CA LEU A 451 -35.81 24.73 -5.33
C LEU A 451 -36.57 23.45 -5.70
N ARG A 452 -36.90 23.29 -6.99
CA ARG A 452 -37.59 22.09 -7.48
C ARG A 452 -36.77 20.82 -7.18
N LEU A 453 -35.46 20.87 -7.41
CA LEU A 453 -34.56 19.73 -7.15
C LEU A 453 -34.43 19.42 -5.66
N GLN A 454 -34.43 20.44 -4.80
CA GLN A 454 -34.46 20.26 -3.36
C GLN A 454 -35.71 19.49 -2.92
N ASP A 455 -36.89 19.85 -3.44
CA ASP A 455 -38.15 19.22 -3.05
C ASP A 455 -38.35 17.82 -3.67
N GLU A 456 -37.95 17.63 -4.93
CA GLU A 456 -38.24 16.39 -5.69
C GLU A 456 -37.12 15.34 -5.64
N ALA A 457 -35.87 15.73 -5.39
CA ALA A 457 -34.70 14.87 -5.65
C ALA A 457 -33.65 14.83 -4.53
N ALA A 458 -33.77 15.64 -3.49
CA ALA A 458 -32.85 15.65 -2.35
C ALA A 458 -33.48 14.98 -1.12
N PRO A 459 -33.17 13.70 -0.82
CA PRO A 459 -33.72 13.01 0.34
C PRO A 459 -33.15 13.49 1.69
N CYS A 460 -32.00 14.18 1.70
CA CYS A 460 -31.36 14.69 2.90
C CYS A 460 -31.46 16.21 3.01
N ASP A 461 -31.62 16.72 4.23
CA ASP A 461 -31.71 18.16 4.51
C ASP A 461 -30.47 18.92 4.07
N ILE A 462 -30.68 20.13 3.55
CA ILE A 462 -29.63 21.03 3.07
C ILE A 462 -29.55 22.26 3.97
N GLU A 463 -28.61 22.21 4.91
CA GLU A 463 -28.35 23.30 5.84
C GLU A 463 -27.68 24.49 5.14
N GLY A 464 -28.11 25.72 5.45
CA GLY A 464 -27.58 26.96 4.85
C GLY A 464 -28.31 27.41 3.58
N GLY A 465 -29.27 26.62 3.08
CA GLY A 465 -30.14 26.97 1.95
C GLY A 465 -29.46 26.96 0.58
N ILE A 466 -30.25 26.85 -0.49
CA ILE A 466 -29.77 26.70 -1.88
C ILE A 466 -29.07 27.93 -2.46
N GLY A 467 -29.20 29.09 -1.80
CA GLY A 467 -28.50 30.33 -2.17
C GLY A 467 -27.01 30.31 -1.79
N SER A 468 -26.62 29.45 -0.85
CA SER A 468 -25.22 29.27 -0.46
C SER A 468 -24.48 28.35 -1.44
N GLN A 469 -23.16 28.51 -1.56
CA GLN A 469 -22.29 27.65 -2.36
C GLN A 469 -22.39 26.17 -1.94
N SER A 470 -22.32 25.91 -0.63
CA SER A 470 -22.44 24.57 -0.07
C SER A 470 -23.83 23.99 -0.32
N GLY A 471 -24.88 24.81 -0.18
CA GLY A 471 -26.25 24.40 -0.47
C GLY A 471 -26.47 23.98 -1.92
N LYS A 472 -26.01 24.80 -2.89
CA LYS A 472 -26.05 24.44 -4.32
C LYS A 472 -25.30 23.14 -4.59
N THR A 473 -24.08 23.00 -4.07
CA THR A 473 -23.25 21.81 -4.26
C THR A 473 -23.94 20.55 -3.69
N ASN A 474 -24.55 20.67 -2.51
CA ASN A 474 -25.27 19.59 -1.86
C ASN A 474 -26.49 19.14 -2.68
N VAL A 475 -27.37 20.07 -3.10
CA VAL A 475 -28.53 19.77 -3.96
C VAL A 475 -28.10 19.05 -5.24
N LEU A 476 -27.04 19.53 -5.89
CA LEU A 476 -26.56 18.96 -7.16
C LEU A 476 -26.00 17.55 -6.98
N LEU A 477 -25.32 17.28 -5.86
CA LEU A 477 -24.82 15.93 -5.55
C LEU A 477 -25.97 14.97 -5.27
N GLN A 478 -26.95 15.37 -4.46
CA GLN A 478 -28.12 14.54 -4.19
C GLN A 478 -28.94 14.28 -5.46
N SER A 479 -29.18 15.32 -6.26
CA SER A 479 -29.85 15.22 -7.56
C SER A 479 -29.13 14.28 -8.53
N TYR A 480 -27.79 14.27 -8.49
CA TYR A 480 -26.98 13.37 -9.30
C TYR A 480 -27.22 11.91 -8.91
N ILE A 481 -27.22 11.59 -7.60
CA ILE A 481 -27.46 10.25 -7.06
C ILE A 481 -28.89 9.81 -7.40
N SER A 482 -29.89 10.68 -7.20
CA SER A 482 -31.31 10.44 -7.49
C SER A 482 -31.64 10.35 -8.99
N ARG A 483 -30.67 10.58 -9.88
CA ARG A 483 -30.85 10.59 -11.35
C ARG A 483 -31.88 11.62 -11.82
N ALA A 484 -31.97 12.76 -11.15
CA ALA A 484 -32.87 13.85 -11.52
C ALA A 484 -32.50 14.45 -12.89
N ARG A 485 -33.52 14.94 -13.60
CA ARG A 485 -33.34 15.63 -14.87
C ARG A 485 -33.08 17.11 -14.62
N LEU A 486 -31.93 17.57 -15.11
CA LEU A 486 -31.50 18.97 -15.11
C LEU A 486 -31.83 19.61 -16.48
N GLU A 487 -32.35 20.83 -16.47
CA GLU A 487 -32.73 21.61 -17.63
C GLU A 487 -31.68 22.67 -17.99
N ASP A 488 -31.15 23.40 -17.00
CA ASP A 488 -30.08 24.36 -17.21
C ASP A 488 -28.73 23.68 -17.50
N PHE A 489 -28.05 24.15 -18.55
CA PHE A 489 -26.76 23.64 -18.97
C PHE A 489 -25.64 23.89 -17.94
N THR A 490 -25.66 25.04 -17.24
CA THR A 490 -24.66 25.35 -16.20
C THR A 490 -24.78 24.35 -15.05
N LEU A 491 -26.00 24.03 -14.61
CA LEU A 491 -26.27 23.05 -13.56
C LEU A 491 -25.87 21.63 -13.97
N VAL A 492 -26.06 21.24 -15.24
CA VAL A 492 -25.57 19.95 -15.76
C VAL A 492 -24.05 19.85 -15.66
N SER A 493 -23.35 20.94 -16.00
CA SER A 493 -21.88 21.01 -15.93
C SER A 493 -21.40 20.99 -14.47
N ASP A 494 -22.01 21.80 -13.60
CA ASP A 494 -21.70 21.86 -12.17
C ASP A 494 -21.96 20.51 -11.50
N SER A 495 -23.12 19.88 -11.72
CA SER A 495 -23.46 18.55 -11.17
C SER A 495 -22.45 17.47 -11.58
N SER A 496 -21.99 17.49 -12.84
CA SER A 496 -20.98 16.55 -13.33
C SER A 496 -19.62 16.76 -12.66
N TYR A 497 -19.21 18.01 -12.45
CA TYR A 497 -17.98 18.37 -11.76
C TYR A 497 -18.06 18.00 -10.27
N VAL A 498 -19.16 18.32 -9.60
CA VAL A 498 -19.41 17.96 -8.20
C VAL A 498 -19.36 16.45 -8.01
N ALA A 499 -20.06 15.66 -8.84
CA ALA A 499 -20.08 14.21 -8.72
C ALA A 499 -18.70 13.55 -8.91
N GLN A 500 -17.93 14.01 -9.90
CA GLN A 500 -16.58 13.47 -10.16
C GLN A 500 -15.62 13.72 -8.98
N ASN A 501 -15.69 14.91 -8.39
CA ASN A 501 -14.87 15.28 -7.23
C ASN A 501 -15.38 14.66 -5.93
N ALA A 502 -16.70 14.59 -5.73
CA ALA A 502 -17.31 14.01 -4.54
C ALA A 502 -16.96 12.53 -4.37
N ALA A 503 -16.87 11.76 -5.47
CA ALA A 503 -16.46 10.36 -5.40
C ALA A 503 -15.07 10.17 -4.77
N ARG A 504 -14.07 10.94 -5.23
CA ARG A 504 -12.69 10.86 -4.67
C ARG A 504 -12.61 11.41 -3.25
N ILE A 505 -13.33 12.49 -2.94
CA ILE A 505 -13.37 13.11 -1.61
C ILE A 505 -14.02 12.17 -0.60
N CYS A 506 -15.17 11.58 -0.94
CA CYS A 506 -15.87 10.64 -0.07
C CYS A 506 -15.00 9.40 0.21
N ARG A 507 -14.22 8.94 -0.78
CA ARG A 507 -13.25 7.85 -0.58
C ARG A 507 -12.09 8.22 0.33
N ALA A 508 -11.60 9.46 0.25
CA ALA A 508 -10.61 9.96 1.19
C ALA A 508 -11.16 10.01 2.62
N LEU A 509 -12.38 10.52 2.79
CA LEU A 509 -13.07 10.53 4.08
C LEU A 509 -13.25 9.13 4.65
N PHE A 510 -13.65 8.16 3.83
CA PHE A 510 -13.76 6.75 4.24
C PHE A 510 -12.43 6.22 4.79
N MET A 511 -11.32 6.47 4.08
CA MET A 511 -9.99 6.03 4.54
C MET A 511 -9.55 6.74 5.83
N ILE A 512 -9.92 8.01 6.02
CA ILE A 512 -9.67 8.75 7.27
C ILE A 512 -10.46 8.13 8.42
N ALA A 513 -11.74 7.80 8.23
CA ALA A 513 -12.59 7.15 9.23
C ALA A 513 -12.03 5.76 9.62
N LEU A 514 -11.57 5.00 8.63
CA LEU A 514 -11.00 3.66 8.82
C LEU A 514 -9.71 3.73 9.65
N ASN A 515 -8.82 4.67 9.34
CA ASN A 515 -7.59 4.89 10.11
C ASN A 515 -7.90 5.35 11.56
N ARG A 516 -8.95 6.16 11.75
CA ARG A 516 -9.47 6.56 13.07
C ARG A 516 -10.28 5.48 13.79
N ARG A 517 -10.51 4.31 13.17
CA ARG A 517 -11.26 3.17 13.71
C ARG A 517 -12.75 3.43 14.00
N TRP A 518 -13.39 4.33 13.23
CA TRP A 518 -14.80 4.68 13.41
C TRP A 518 -15.71 3.79 12.55
N GLY A 519 -16.14 2.63 13.06
CA GLY A 519 -16.89 1.61 12.30
C GLY A 519 -18.20 2.11 11.72
N TYR A 520 -19.04 2.75 12.54
CA TYR A 520 -20.29 3.35 12.05
C TYR A 520 -20.06 4.35 10.91
N GLN A 521 -19.12 5.29 11.11
CA GLN A 521 -18.78 6.27 10.08
C GLN A 521 -18.23 5.63 8.81
N CYS A 522 -17.47 4.53 8.92
CA CYS A 522 -16.99 3.77 7.77
C CYS A 522 -18.13 3.19 6.95
N LEU A 523 -19.16 2.63 7.59
CA LEU A 523 -20.35 2.09 6.91
C LEU A 523 -21.11 3.18 6.15
N VAL A 524 -21.35 4.34 6.79
CA VAL A 524 -22.03 5.48 6.16
C VAL A 524 -21.21 5.98 4.96
N LEU A 525 -19.91 6.23 5.14
CA LEU A 525 -19.05 6.74 4.07
C LEU A 525 -18.88 5.75 2.92
N LEU A 526 -18.70 4.45 3.21
CA LEU A 526 -18.60 3.42 2.18
C LEU A 526 -19.89 3.30 1.38
N SER A 527 -21.04 3.37 2.05
CA SER A 527 -22.36 3.39 1.41
C SER A 527 -22.55 4.62 0.54
N MET A 528 -22.12 5.80 1.00
CA MET A 528 -22.13 7.03 0.21
C MET A 528 -21.20 6.97 -1.00
N CYS A 529 -20.00 6.37 -0.86
CA CYS A 529 -19.09 6.15 -1.98
C CYS A 529 -19.76 5.31 -3.08
N LYS A 530 -20.35 4.18 -2.69
CA LYS A 530 -21.10 3.31 -3.61
C LYS A 530 -22.31 4.04 -4.20
N SER A 531 -23.00 4.86 -3.41
CA SER A 531 -24.19 5.60 -3.85
C SER A 531 -23.87 6.63 -4.92
N ILE A 532 -22.76 7.37 -4.75
CA ILE A 532 -22.26 8.33 -5.74
C ILE A 532 -21.83 7.61 -7.03
N GLU A 533 -21.09 6.51 -6.93
CA GLU A 533 -20.59 5.76 -8.08
C GLU A 533 -21.72 5.06 -8.87
N LYS A 534 -22.67 4.44 -8.18
CA LYS A 534 -23.77 3.66 -8.78
C LYS A 534 -24.99 4.51 -9.11
N ARG A 535 -25.08 5.73 -8.56
CA ARG A 535 -26.26 6.61 -8.64
C ARG A 535 -27.52 5.90 -8.14
N VAL A 536 -27.42 5.37 -6.92
CA VAL A 536 -28.46 4.62 -6.20
C VAL A 536 -28.28 4.92 -4.72
N TRP A 537 -29.34 5.21 -3.99
CA TRP A 537 -29.26 5.43 -2.54
C TRP A 537 -29.22 4.11 -1.77
N ALA A 538 -28.57 4.11 -0.61
CA ALA A 538 -28.43 2.92 0.23
C ALA A 538 -29.76 2.36 0.75
N TYR A 539 -30.79 3.21 0.90
CA TYR A 539 -32.14 2.77 1.32
C TYR A 539 -32.96 2.14 0.17
N GLN A 540 -32.52 2.26 -1.08
CA GLN A 540 -33.20 1.64 -2.22
C GLN A 540 -32.78 0.17 -2.36
N HIS A 541 -33.64 -0.64 -2.99
CA HIS A 541 -33.34 -2.05 -3.18
C HIS A 541 -32.02 -2.25 -3.99
N PRO A 542 -31.11 -3.17 -3.58
CA PRO A 542 -29.80 -3.35 -4.24
C PRO A 542 -29.86 -3.62 -5.74
N PHE A 543 -30.98 -4.12 -6.25
CA PHE A 543 -31.17 -4.37 -7.69
C PHE A 543 -31.32 -3.14 -8.58
N HIS A 544 -31.39 -1.92 -8.03
CA HIS A 544 -31.23 -0.70 -8.82
C HIS A 544 -29.86 -0.61 -9.52
N GLN A 545 -28.92 -1.49 -9.13
CA GLN A 545 -27.62 -1.71 -9.79
C GLN A 545 -27.71 -2.52 -11.09
N PHE A 546 -28.86 -3.12 -11.40
CA PHE A 546 -29.12 -3.90 -12.61
C PHE A 546 -30.19 -3.26 -13.51
N ASP A 547 -30.22 -3.66 -14.79
CA ASP A 547 -31.21 -3.19 -15.75
C ASP A 547 -32.56 -3.94 -15.59
N ILE A 548 -33.26 -3.66 -14.48
CA ILE A 548 -34.60 -4.22 -14.20
C ILE A 548 -35.70 -3.21 -14.56
N PRO A 549 -36.85 -3.65 -15.12
CA PRO A 549 -37.98 -2.76 -15.39
C PRO A 549 -38.46 -2.01 -14.15
N GLN A 550 -38.72 -0.70 -14.29
CA GLN A 550 -39.12 0.19 -13.19
C GLN A 550 -40.36 -0.30 -12.40
N ALA A 551 -41.32 -0.93 -13.07
CA ALA A 551 -42.50 -1.50 -12.40
C ALA A 551 -42.13 -2.62 -11.41
N VAL A 552 -41.17 -3.47 -11.77
CA VAL A 552 -40.67 -4.56 -10.91
C VAL A 552 -39.87 -3.98 -9.75
N MET A 553 -39.04 -2.96 -10.01
CA MET A 553 -38.27 -2.28 -8.97
C MET A 553 -39.14 -1.59 -7.93
N ARG A 554 -40.21 -0.90 -8.34
CA ARG A 554 -41.17 -0.30 -7.40
C ARG A 554 -41.80 -1.33 -6.48
N ASN A 555 -42.20 -2.48 -7.02
CA ASN A 555 -42.76 -3.57 -6.20
C ASN A 555 -41.72 -4.09 -5.20
N LEU A 556 -40.44 -4.20 -5.57
CA LEU A 556 -39.37 -4.60 -4.65
C LEU A 556 -39.14 -3.54 -3.55
N ASP A 557 -39.08 -2.26 -3.91
CA ASP A 557 -38.90 -1.16 -2.94
C ASP A 557 -40.08 -1.06 -1.95
N GLU A 558 -41.33 -1.22 -2.41
CA GLU A 558 -42.54 -1.17 -1.56
C GLU A 558 -42.61 -2.32 -0.54
N LYS A 559 -41.99 -3.47 -0.84
CA LYS A 559 -41.99 -4.65 0.03
C LYS A 559 -40.92 -4.60 1.13
N GLY A 560 -40.00 -3.64 1.06
CA GLY A 560 -39.00 -3.37 2.09
C GLY A 560 -38.24 -4.63 2.50
N SER A 561 -38.20 -4.92 3.81
CA SER A 561 -37.45 -6.04 4.38
C SER A 561 -37.87 -7.42 3.85
N SER A 562 -39.14 -7.60 3.45
CA SER A 562 -39.62 -8.88 2.91
C SER A 562 -39.04 -9.21 1.52
N ALA A 563 -38.45 -8.22 0.85
CA ALA A 563 -37.72 -8.36 -0.40
C ALA A 563 -36.20 -8.16 -0.21
N SER A 564 -35.65 -8.37 0.99
CA SER A 564 -34.20 -8.33 1.19
C SER A 564 -33.47 -9.40 0.36
N ILE A 565 -32.17 -9.20 0.08
CA ILE A 565 -31.38 -10.17 -0.69
C ILE A 565 -31.37 -11.54 0.00
N GLU A 566 -31.26 -11.58 1.33
CA GLU A 566 -31.31 -12.80 2.13
C GLU A 566 -32.68 -13.47 1.98
N SER A 567 -33.77 -12.75 2.23
CA SER A 567 -35.13 -13.30 2.11
C SER A 567 -35.45 -13.80 0.70
N LEU A 568 -34.98 -13.10 -0.34
CA LEU A 568 -35.19 -13.50 -1.72
C LEU A 568 -34.39 -14.75 -2.11
N ARG A 569 -33.25 -15.04 -1.47
CA ARG A 569 -32.46 -16.25 -1.71
C ARG A 569 -33.14 -17.51 -1.20
N ASP A 570 -33.95 -17.38 -0.15
CA ASP A 570 -34.72 -18.48 0.44
C ASP A 570 -36.02 -18.78 -0.34
N MET A 571 -36.41 -17.91 -1.27
CA MET A 571 -37.65 -18.02 -2.06
C MET A 571 -37.45 -18.77 -3.37
N ASP A 572 -38.48 -19.53 -3.78
CA ASP A 572 -38.51 -20.15 -5.09
C ASP A 572 -38.74 -19.12 -6.21
N PRO A 573 -38.27 -19.38 -7.46
CA PRO A 573 -38.48 -18.46 -8.59
C PRO A 573 -39.96 -18.10 -8.84
N ALA A 574 -40.88 -19.00 -8.51
CA ALA A 574 -42.31 -18.76 -8.62
C ALA A 574 -42.83 -17.76 -7.57
N GLU A 575 -42.33 -17.86 -6.34
CA GLU A 575 -42.68 -16.97 -5.22
C GLU A 575 -42.14 -15.56 -5.47
N ILE A 576 -40.90 -15.44 -5.92
CA ILE A 576 -40.30 -14.17 -6.34
C ILE A 576 -41.11 -13.55 -7.48
N GLY A 577 -41.50 -14.36 -8.46
CA GLY A 577 -42.35 -13.93 -9.58
C GLY A 577 -43.70 -13.38 -9.12
N ALA A 578 -44.32 -14.03 -8.14
CA ALA A 578 -45.57 -13.57 -7.53
C ALA A 578 -45.36 -12.28 -6.72
N LEU A 579 -44.28 -12.19 -5.94
CA LEU A 579 -43.93 -11.03 -5.11
C LEU A 579 -43.81 -9.74 -5.95
N VAL A 580 -43.17 -9.83 -7.11
CA VAL A 580 -42.99 -8.68 -8.02
C VAL A 580 -44.12 -8.52 -9.04
N HIS A 581 -45.18 -9.32 -8.93
CA HIS A 581 -46.30 -9.37 -9.88
C HIS A 581 -45.86 -9.60 -11.34
N ASN A 582 -44.79 -10.39 -11.54
CA ASN A 582 -44.25 -10.74 -12.84
C ASN A 582 -43.53 -12.10 -12.82
N ASN A 583 -44.28 -13.17 -13.11
CA ASN A 583 -43.77 -14.55 -13.09
C ASN A 583 -42.56 -14.80 -14.00
N LYS A 584 -42.45 -14.09 -15.13
CA LYS A 584 -41.29 -14.21 -16.05
C LYS A 584 -40.01 -13.62 -15.43
N MET A 585 -40.15 -12.60 -14.60
CA MET A 585 -39.02 -11.96 -13.95
C MET A 585 -38.48 -12.74 -12.75
N GLY A 586 -39.28 -13.64 -12.16
CA GLY A 586 -38.83 -14.50 -11.05
C GLY A 586 -37.53 -15.24 -11.36
N HIS A 587 -37.45 -15.95 -12.49
CA HIS A 587 -36.24 -16.67 -12.90
C HIS A 587 -35.05 -15.76 -13.19
N THR A 588 -35.32 -14.57 -13.75
CA THR A 588 -34.26 -13.58 -14.02
C THR A 588 -33.69 -13.06 -12.72
N ILE A 589 -34.56 -12.76 -11.73
CA ILE A 589 -34.17 -12.30 -10.41
C ILE A 589 -33.38 -13.39 -9.67
N THR A 590 -33.83 -14.65 -9.67
CA THR A 590 -33.07 -15.77 -9.07
C THR A 590 -31.66 -15.86 -9.67
N LYS A 591 -31.53 -15.74 -11.00
CA LYS A 591 -30.20 -15.73 -11.64
C LYS A 591 -29.35 -14.53 -11.24
N LEU A 592 -29.95 -13.38 -10.92
CA LEU A 592 -29.23 -12.21 -10.41
C LEU A 592 -28.82 -12.40 -8.95
N LEU A 593 -29.65 -13.05 -8.12
CA LEU A 593 -29.33 -13.43 -6.74
C LEU A 593 -28.14 -14.39 -6.68
N ASP A 594 -28.12 -15.40 -7.56
CA ASP A 594 -26.99 -16.32 -7.75
C ASP A 594 -25.69 -15.57 -8.03
N ASN A 595 -25.74 -14.46 -8.78
CA ASN A 595 -24.57 -13.65 -9.10
C ASN A 595 -24.29 -12.57 -8.05
N PHE A 596 -25.14 -12.38 -7.04
CA PHE A 596 -24.96 -11.28 -6.09
C PHE A 596 -23.82 -11.61 -5.12
N PRO A 597 -22.78 -10.76 -4.98
CA PRO A 597 -21.48 -11.20 -4.49
C PRO A 597 -21.37 -11.18 -2.96
N THR A 598 -22.05 -12.10 -2.28
CA THR A 598 -22.01 -12.28 -0.81
C THR A 598 -20.85 -13.17 -0.37
N LEU A 599 -20.36 -12.93 0.86
CA LEU A 599 -19.37 -13.79 1.53
C LEU A 599 -19.96 -14.32 2.83
N THR A 600 -19.71 -15.58 3.15
CA THR A 600 -19.98 -16.14 4.47
C THR A 600 -18.68 -16.14 5.27
N VAL A 601 -18.73 -15.71 6.53
CA VAL A 601 -17.55 -15.68 7.41
C VAL A 601 -17.85 -16.46 8.67
N GLU A 602 -17.04 -17.47 8.94
CA GLU A 602 -17.04 -18.21 10.20
C GLU A 602 -15.83 -17.77 11.03
N ALA A 603 -16.00 -17.67 12.34
CA ALA A 603 -14.96 -17.16 13.23
C ALA A 603 -14.66 -18.15 14.36
N GLU A 604 -13.40 -18.49 14.52
CA GLU A 604 -12.85 -19.26 15.63
C GLU A 604 -12.03 -18.32 16.52
N ILE A 605 -12.28 -18.36 17.83
CA ILE A 605 -11.60 -17.49 18.80
C ILE A 605 -10.80 -18.33 19.80
N ALA A 606 -9.59 -17.87 20.11
CA ALA A 606 -8.70 -18.51 21.07
C ALA A 606 -8.00 -17.44 21.93
N PRO A 607 -8.28 -17.33 23.24
CA PRO A 607 -7.62 -16.36 24.10
C PRO A 607 -6.15 -16.77 24.31
N LEU A 608 -5.23 -15.88 23.96
CA LEU A 608 -3.79 -16.11 24.15
C LEU A 608 -3.36 -15.78 25.58
N ASN A 609 -3.95 -14.73 26.15
CA ASN A 609 -3.82 -14.36 27.54
C ASN A 609 -5.08 -13.57 27.94
N ARG A 610 -5.08 -12.97 29.14
CA ARG A 610 -6.19 -12.16 29.65
C ARG A 610 -6.57 -10.97 28.76
N ASP A 611 -5.58 -10.40 28.06
CA ASP A 611 -5.70 -9.12 27.34
C ASP A 611 -5.64 -9.26 25.81
N VAL A 612 -5.44 -10.47 25.27
CA VAL A 612 -5.26 -10.70 23.83
C VAL A 612 -6.02 -11.92 23.38
N LEU A 613 -6.89 -11.71 22.39
CA LEU A 613 -7.66 -12.75 21.72
C LEU A 613 -7.10 -13.00 20.32
N ARG A 614 -6.82 -14.25 19.97
CA ARG A 614 -6.59 -14.67 18.58
C ARG A 614 -7.92 -14.95 17.92
N ILE A 615 -8.08 -14.45 16.70
CA ILE A 615 -9.25 -14.66 15.85
C ILE A 615 -8.76 -15.29 14.55
N HIS A 616 -9.38 -16.40 14.17
CA HIS A 616 -9.23 -17.06 12.88
C HIS A 616 -10.57 -16.97 12.14
N LEU A 617 -10.55 -16.45 10.92
CA LEU A 617 -11.73 -16.30 10.08
C LEU A 617 -11.63 -17.25 8.88
N TYR A 618 -12.67 -18.02 8.62
CA TYR A 618 -12.85 -18.81 7.41
C TYR A 618 -13.84 -18.11 6.49
N ILE A 619 -13.41 -17.74 5.28
CA ILE A 619 -14.19 -16.92 4.35
C ILE A 619 -14.62 -17.78 3.16
N THR A 620 -15.93 -17.92 2.96
CA THR A 620 -16.49 -18.71 1.85
C THR A 620 -17.26 -17.81 0.90
N PRO A 621 -16.88 -17.73 -0.40
CA PRO A 621 -17.67 -17.02 -1.40
C PRO A 621 -19.00 -17.74 -1.70
N ASP A 622 -20.12 -17.10 -1.42
CA ASP A 622 -21.46 -17.67 -1.62
C ASP A 622 -22.19 -17.03 -2.82
N PHE A 623 -21.57 -17.14 -4.00
CA PHE A 623 -22.13 -16.65 -5.26
C PHE A 623 -21.46 -17.28 -6.49
N ARG A 624 -22.11 -17.11 -7.65
CA ARG A 624 -21.62 -17.54 -8.96
C ARG A 624 -20.95 -16.38 -9.69
N TRP A 625 -19.73 -16.63 -10.18
CA TRP A 625 -18.99 -15.60 -10.91
C TRP A 625 -19.55 -15.33 -12.31
N ASN A 626 -20.00 -14.11 -12.53
CA ASN A 626 -20.33 -13.57 -13.85
C ASN A 626 -19.36 -12.46 -14.28
N GLU A 627 -18.56 -12.69 -15.33
CA GLU A 627 -17.54 -11.74 -15.80
C GLU A 627 -18.11 -10.40 -16.29
N LYS A 628 -19.36 -10.38 -16.77
CA LYS A 628 -20.03 -9.14 -17.19
C LYS A 628 -20.35 -8.23 -15.98
N HIS A 629 -20.65 -8.82 -14.83
CA HIS A 629 -21.01 -8.09 -13.61
C HIS A 629 -19.79 -7.82 -12.72
N HIS A 630 -18.96 -8.84 -12.48
CA HIS A 630 -17.84 -8.79 -11.52
C HIS A 630 -16.51 -8.35 -12.14
N GLY A 631 -16.34 -8.52 -13.46
CA GLY A 631 -15.05 -8.35 -14.11
C GLY A 631 -14.03 -9.41 -13.66
N LYS A 632 -12.81 -8.96 -13.31
CA LYS A 632 -11.65 -9.82 -13.03
C LYS A 632 -11.47 -10.18 -11.55
N SER A 633 -11.89 -9.29 -10.66
CA SER A 633 -11.70 -9.42 -9.21
C SER A 633 -12.80 -8.64 -8.49
N GLU A 634 -13.26 -9.18 -7.37
CA GLU A 634 -14.13 -8.52 -6.42
C GLU A 634 -13.35 -8.24 -5.14
N SER A 635 -13.69 -7.15 -4.48
CA SER A 635 -12.95 -6.67 -3.32
C SER A 635 -13.87 -6.37 -2.17
N TYR A 636 -13.43 -6.71 -0.97
CA TYR A 636 -14.18 -6.64 0.27
C TYR A 636 -13.31 -6.02 1.37
N TRP A 637 -13.97 -5.27 2.25
CA TRP A 637 -13.42 -4.90 3.53
C TRP A 637 -13.91 -5.89 4.57
N ILE A 638 -12.98 -6.52 5.27
CA ILE A 638 -13.28 -7.41 6.39
C ILE A 638 -12.77 -6.72 7.64
N TRP A 639 -13.65 -6.41 8.59
CA TRP A 639 -13.23 -5.81 9.85
C TRP A 639 -13.99 -6.37 11.05
N VAL A 640 -13.32 -6.31 12.19
CA VAL A 640 -13.85 -6.71 13.48
C VAL A 640 -14.10 -5.46 14.31
N GLU A 641 -15.32 -5.31 14.80
CA GLU A 641 -15.74 -4.17 15.59
C GLU A 641 -16.43 -4.57 16.89
N ASN A 642 -16.38 -3.66 17.85
CA ASN A 642 -17.14 -3.77 19.09
C ASN A 642 -18.65 -3.62 18.80
N SER A 643 -19.48 -4.52 19.34
CA SER A 643 -20.93 -4.51 19.08
C SER A 643 -21.68 -3.31 19.67
N GLU A 644 -21.11 -2.65 20.68
CA GLU A 644 -21.73 -1.54 21.42
C GLU A 644 -21.18 -0.19 20.96
N THR A 645 -19.86 -0.06 20.81
CA THR A 645 -19.21 1.20 20.43
C THR A 645 -18.99 1.37 18.93
N SER A 646 -19.10 0.30 18.14
CA SER A 646 -18.71 0.27 16.73
C SER A 646 -17.26 0.67 16.47
N GLU A 647 -16.38 0.56 17.47
CA GLU A 647 -14.95 0.79 17.28
C GLU A 647 -14.32 -0.40 16.57
N ILE A 648 -13.53 -0.14 15.52
CA ILE A 648 -12.83 -1.18 14.76
C ILE A 648 -11.57 -1.62 15.51
N TYR A 649 -11.51 -2.91 15.88
CA TYR A 649 -10.32 -3.53 16.45
C TYR A 649 -9.30 -3.92 15.40
N HIS A 650 -9.77 -4.44 14.26
CA HIS A 650 -8.94 -4.91 13.17
C HIS A 650 -9.67 -4.78 11.83
N HIS A 651 -8.95 -4.51 10.74
CA HIS A 651 -9.49 -4.50 9.38
C HIS A 651 -8.45 -4.98 8.37
N GLU A 652 -8.92 -5.64 7.31
CA GLU A 652 -8.12 -6.08 6.16
C GLU A 652 -8.90 -5.90 4.85
N TYR A 653 -8.17 -5.69 3.75
CA TYR A 653 -8.73 -5.57 2.40
C TYR A 653 -8.57 -6.88 1.63
N PHE A 654 -9.66 -7.64 1.50
CA PHE A 654 -9.69 -8.94 0.83
C PHE A 654 -10.02 -8.79 -0.66
N ILE A 655 -9.22 -9.41 -1.53
CA ILE A 655 -9.44 -9.41 -2.99
C ILE A 655 -9.68 -10.84 -3.47
N LEU A 656 -10.90 -11.11 -3.89
CA LEU A 656 -11.31 -12.37 -4.50
C LEU A 656 -11.11 -12.31 -6.01
N SER A 657 -10.24 -13.17 -6.54
CA SER A 657 -10.07 -13.35 -7.99
C SER A 657 -10.87 -14.54 -8.48
N ARG A 658 -11.33 -14.51 -9.75
CA ARG A 658 -12.07 -15.63 -10.35
C ARG A 658 -11.38 -16.98 -10.20
N ARG A 659 -10.05 -17.02 -10.24
CA ARG A 659 -9.27 -18.27 -10.15
C ARG A 659 -9.34 -18.90 -8.76
N LYS A 660 -9.52 -18.06 -7.73
CA LYS A 660 -9.50 -18.45 -6.33
C LYS A 660 -10.89 -18.63 -5.74
N LEU A 661 -11.96 -18.65 -6.56
CA LEU A 661 -13.34 -18.68 -6.08
C LEU A 661 -13.66 -19.91 -5.21
N TYR A 662 -12.99 -21.03 -5.47
CA TYR A 662 -13.21 -22.32 -4.79
C TYR A 662 -12.02 -22.72 -3.91
N ASP A 663 -11.07 -21.80 -3.70
CA ASP A 663 -9.95 -22.05 -2.79
C ASP A 663 -10.40 -21.74 -1.36
N ASP A 664 -9.78 -22.40 -0.38
CA ASP A 664 -9.97 -22.04 1.02
C ASP A 664 -9.36 -20.65 1.30
N HIS A 665 -10.09 -19.82 2.05
CA HIS A 665 -9.65 -18.47 2.42
C HIS A 665 -9.69 -18.32 3.92
N GLU A 666 -8.54 -18.03 4.50
CA GLU A 666 -8.37 -17.89 5.94
C GLU A 666 -7.69 -16.56 6.28
N LEU A 667 -8.15 -15.90 7.33
CA LEU A 667 -7.49 -14.72 7.91
C LEU A 667 -7.23 -14.95 9.40
N SER A 668 -6.01 -14.68 9.85
CA SER A 668 -5.58 -14.90 11.23
C SER A 668 -4.98 -13.63 11.81
N PHE A 669 -5.54 -13.15 12.90
CA PHE A 669 -5.03 -11.95 13.59
C PHE A 669 -5.35 -11.98 15.08
N THR A 670 -4.85 -10.98 15.81
CA THR A 670 -5.09 -10.83 17.24
C THR A 670 -5.70 -9.47 17.52
N ILE A 671 -6.66 -9.43 18.44
CA ILE A 671 -7.25 -8.19 18.95
C ILE A 671 -6.94 -8.01 20.44
N PRO A 672 -6.73 -6.77 20.91
CA PRO A 672 -6.66 -6.50 22.33
C PRO A 672 -8.06 -6.64 22.95
N LEU A 673 -8.11 -7.21 24.15
CA LEU A 673 -9.27 -7.23 25.03
C LEU A 673 -9.12 -6.14 26.09
N THR A 674 -10.19 -5.40 26.35
CA THR A 674 -10.26 -4.39 27.41
C THR A 674 -11.31 -4.79 28.42
N ASP A 675 -11.06 -4.54 29.70
CA ASP A 675 -12.08 -4.66 30.75
C ASP A 675 -12.90 -3.35 30.84
N PRO A 676 -14.24 -3.39 30.92
CA PRO A 676 -15.09 -4.59 30.85
C PRO A 676 -15.16 -5.17 29.43
N LEU A 677 -15.21 -6.50 29.33
CA LEU A 677 -15.38 -7.20 28.06
C LEU A 677 -16.73 -6.85 27.43
N PRO A 678 -16.78 -6.62 26.10
CA PRO A 678 -18.05 -6.51 25.40
C PRO A 678 -18.78 -7.86 25.42
N SER A 679 -20.11 -7.81 25.31
CA SER A 679 -20.94 -9.02 25.25
C SER A 679 -20.60 -9.89 24.02
N GLN A 680 -20.33 -9.24 22.89
CA GLN A 680 -19.92 -9.87 21.64
C GLN A 680 -19.10 -8.90 20.78
N ILE A 681 -18.52 -9.42 19.71
CA ILE A 681 -17.92 -8.62 18.63
C ILE A 681 -18.64 -8.94 17.32
N TYR A 682 -18.59 -8.02 16.37
CA TYR A 682 -19.09 -8.25 15.01
C TYR A 682 -17.93 -8.37 14.03
N VAL A 683 -17.94 -9.44 13.23
CA VAL A 683 -17.09 -9.58 12.05
C VAL A 683 -17.92 -9.18 10.85
N ARG A 684 -17.56 -8.08 10.18
CA ARG A 684 -18.24 -7.61 8.97
C ARG A 684 -17.43 -7.90 7.73
N ALA A 685 -18.07 -8.44 6.72
CA ALA A 685 -17.54 -8.54 5.36
C ALA A 685 -18.38 -7.68 4.43
N VAL A 686 -17.86 -6.52 4.02
CA VAL A 686 -18.59 -5.53 3.22
C VAL A 686 -17.93 -5.40 1.86
N SER A 687 -18.69 -5.58 0.77
CA SER A 687 -18.17 -5.34 -0.58
C SER A 687 -17.69 -3.89 -0.73
N ASP A 688 -16.58 -3.68 -1.42
CA ASP A 688 -16.08 -2.33 -1.71
C ASP A 688 -16.90 -1.61 -2.80
N ARG A 689 -17.66 -2.37 -3.63
CA ARG A 689 -18.29 -1.85 -4.86
C ARG A 689 -19.80 -2.04 -4.92
N TRP A 690 -20.33 -3.01 -4.19
CA TRP A 690 -21.74 -3.40 -4.27
C TRP A 690 -22.53 -2.87 -3.07
N LEU A 691 -23.65 -2.18 -3.34
CA LEU A 691 -24.65 -1.85 -2.31
C LEU A 691 -25.42 -3.12 -1.94
N GLY A 692 -25.67 -3.34 -0.65
CA GLY A 692 -26.38 -4.49 -0.11
C GLY A 692 -25.59 -5.80 -0.03
N ALA A 693 -24.34 -5.85 -0.53
CA ALA A 693 -23.45 -7.00 -0.37
C ALA A 693 -22.62 -6.82 0.91
N GLU A 694 -23.22 -7.19 2.04
CA GLU A 694 -22.64 -7.16 3.38
C GLU A 694 -23.09 -8.38 4.15
N THR A 695 -22.19 -8.94 4.95
CA THR A 695 -22.48 -10.03 5.89
C THR A 695 -21.93 -9.64 7.26
N VAL A 696 -22.70 -9.92 8.32
CA VAL A 696 -22.32 -9.65 9.71
C VAL A 696 -22.39 -10.95 10.51
N THR A 697 -21.24 -11.39 11.02
CA THR A 697 -21.14 -12.59 11.87
C THR A 697 -20.92 -12.15 13.33
N PRO A 698 -21.87 -12.39 14.25
CA PRO A 698 -21.68 -12.12 15.67
C PRO A 698 -20.83 -13.21 16.32
N VAL A 699 -19.87 -12.80 17.16
CA VAL A 699 -19.00 -13.70 17.93
C VAL A 699 -19.18 -13.39 19.40
N SER A 700 -19.90 -14.27 20.10
CA SER A 700 -20.25 -14.10 21.51
C SER A 700 -19.08 -14.38 22.44
N PHE A 701 -18.92 -13.54 23.47
CA PHE A 701 -17.96 -13.75 24.55
C PHE A 701 -18.58 -14.37 25.80
N GLN A 702 -19.85 -14.76 25.76
CA GLN A 702 -20.56 -15.31 26.93
C GLN A 702 -19.89 -16.54 27.55
N HIS A 703 -19.26 -17.38 26.73
CA HIS A 703 -18.55 -18.59 27.16
C HIS A 703 -17.03 -18.46 27.01
N LEU A 704 -16.52 -17.24 26.83
CA LEU A 704 -15.09 -16.99 26.70
C LEU A 704 -14.42 -17.11 28.06
N ILE A 705 -13.67 -18.18 28.26
CA ILE A 705 -12.83 -18.37 29.45
C ILE A 705 -11.48 -17.73 29.16
N ARG A 706 -11.15 -16.68 29.89
CA ARG A 706 -9.83 -16.05 29.80
C ARG A 706 -8.82 -16.80 30.68
N PRO A 707 -7.61 -17.08 30.18
CA PRO A 707 -6.54 -17.62 31.01
C PRO A 707 -6.16 -16.60 32.09
N ASP A 708 -6.17 -17.01 33.36
CA ASP A 708 -5.68 -16.24 34.52
C ASP A 708 -4.17 -16.47 34.74
N THR A 709 -3.39 -16.59 33.67
CA THR A 709 -1.98 -16.93 33.77
C THR A 709 -1.15 -15.71 34.18
N GLU A 710 -0.92 -15.54 35.48
CA GLU A 710 0.02 -14.55 35.99
C GLU A 710 1.45 -14.92 35.62
N SER A 711 2.16 -14.01 34.95
CA SER A 711 3.56 -14.23 34.61
C SER A 711 4.46 -14.11 35.84
N VAL A 712 5.00 -15.23 36.28
CA VAL A 712 5.98 -15.28 37.37
C VAL A 712 7.36 -14.95 36.80
N TYR A 713 7.94 -13.85 37.28
CA TYR A 713 9.30 -13.43 36.94
C TYR A 713 10.23 -13.55 38.14
N THR A 714 11.45 -14.01 37.88
CA THR A 714 12.54 -14.02 38.84
C THR A 714 13.27 -12.68 38.79
N ASP A 715 13.35 -12.01 39.93
CA ASP A 715 14.16 -10.80 40.06
C ASP A 715 15.66 -11.14 39.99
N LEU A 716 16.40 -10.30 39.26
CA LEU A 716 17.84 -10.39 39.25
C LEU A 716 18.39 -9.79 40.55
N LEU A 717 18.98 -10.63 41.39
CA LEU A 717 19.54 -10.22 42.66
C LEU A 717 20.86 -9.48 42.43
N ASN A 718 21.10 -8.41 43.21
CA ASN A 718 22.37 -7.70 43.21
C ASN A 718 23.43 -8.47 44.01
N LEU A 719 23.84 -9.62 43.48
CA LEU A 719 24.86 -10.48 44.08
C LEU A 719 26.27 -9.99 43.73
N GLN A 720 27.22 -10.28 44.61
CA GLN A 720 28.63 -10.08 44.29
C GLN A 720 29.03 -10.98 43.11
N PRO A 721 29.65 -10.46 42.04
CA PRO A 721 30.03 -11.25 40.87
C PRO A 721 30.88 -12.47 41.28
N LEU A 722 30.46 -13.66 40.86
CA LEU A 722 31.11 -14.90 41.26
C LEU A 722 32.38 -15.13 40.44
N PRO A 723 33.58 -15.26 41.05
CA PRO A 723 34.80 -15.54 40.32
C PRO A 723 34.82 -16.98 39.81
N ILE A 724 35.56 -17.25 38.73
CA ILE A 724 35.75 -18.62 38.19
C ILE A 724 36.34 -19.59 39.22
N ALA A 725 37.10 -19.10 40.20
CA ALA A 725 37.64 -19.88 41.31
C ALA A 725 36.56 -20.58 42.17
N ALA A 726 35.28 -20.18 42.04
CA ALA A 726 34.16 -20.86 42.67
C ALA A 726 33.93 -22.30 42.14
N LEU A 727 34.45 -22.63 40.95
CA LEU A 727 34.35 -23.97 40.36
C LEU A 727 35.14 -25.02 41.15
N LYS A 728 36.21 -24.61 41.86
CA LYS A 728 37.12 -25.47 42.63
C LYS A 728 37.66 -26.64 41.80
N ASN A 729 38.00 -26.37 40.55
CA ASN A 729 38.53 -27.34 39.61
C ASN A 729 39.52 -26.63 38.68
N PRO A 730 40.84 -26.87 38.82
CA PRO A 730 41.86 -26.17 38.05
C PRO A 730 41.68 -26.26 36.53
N LEU A 731 41.19 -27.40 36.02
CA LEU A 731 40.99 -27.59 34.57
C LEU A 731 39.82 -26.76 34.06
N LEU A 732 38.71 -26.72 34.81
CA LEU A 732 37.57 -25.88 34.43
C LEU A 732 37.91 -24.39 34.55
N GLU A 733 38.65 -24.01 35.59
CA GLU A 733 39.14 -22.65 35.77
C GLU A 733 40.03 -22.21 34.59
N GLU A 734 40.93 -23.07 34.13
CA GLU A 734 41.74 -22.82 32.93
C GLU A 734 40.87 -22.61 31.68
N ILE A 735 39.88 -23.48 31.44
CA ILE A 735 38.96 -23.38 30.31
C ILE A 735 38.19 -22.05 30.31
N TYR A 736 37.66 -21.62 31.45
CA TYR A 736 36.84 -20.39 31.53
C TYR A 736 37.68 -19.11 31.61
N SER A 737 38.89 -19.16 32.17
CA SER A 737 39.80 -18.00 32.30
C SER A 737 40.13 -17.34 30.96
N GLN A 738 40.08 -18.11 29.86
CA GLN A 738 40.29 -17.61 28.50
C GLN A 738 39.15 -16.73 27.99
N ARG A 739 37.97 -16.75 28.63
CA ARG A 739 36.77 -16.01 28.18
C ARG A 739 36.38 -14.88 29.13
N PHE A 740 36.39 -15.15 30.44
CA PHE A 740 35.97 -14.19 31.45
C PHE A 740 36.53 -14.55 32.83
N GLN A 741 36.62 -13.55 33.72
CA GLN A 741 37.10 -13.72 35.10
C GLN A 741 35.97 -13.95 36.11
N PHE A 742 34.79 -13.38 35.84
CA PHE A 742 33.61 -13.46 36.69
C PHE A 742 32.42 -13.93 35.86
N PHE A 743 31.59 -14.78 36.46
CA PHE A 743 30.28 -15.10 35.92
C PHE A 743 29.40 -13.83 35.91
N ASN A 744 28.53 -13.72 34.90
CA ASN A 744 27.61 -12.60 34.83
C ASN A 744 26.56 -12.67 35.98
N PRO A 745 25.79 -11.61 36.25
CA PRO A 745 24.85 -11.59 37.39
C PRO A 745 23.84 -12.73 37.37
N MET A 746 23.28 -13.03 36.18
CA MET A 746 22.34 -14.13 35.99
C MET A 746 23.00 -15.46 36.35
N GLN A 747 24.17 -15.75 35.76
CA GLN A 747 24.98 -16.95 36.00
C GLN A 747 25.39 -17.11 37.47
N THR A 748 25.70 -16.01 38.14
CA THR A 748 26.04 -15.97 39.57
C THR A 748 24.85 -16.44 40.42
N GLN A 749 23.65 -15.95 40.13
CA GLN A 749 22.43 -16.31 40.87
C GLN A 749 22.03 -17.79 40.68
N LEU A 750 22.21 -18.33 39.48
CA LEU A 750 21.89 -19.73 39.16
C LEU A 750 23.01 -20.72 39.47
N PHE A 751 24.22 -20.27 39.79
CA PHE A 751 25.40 -21.12 39.97
C PHE A 751 25.16 -22.26 40.97
N HIS A 752 24.60 -21.95 42.14
CA HIS A 752 24.35 -22.96 43.18
C HIS A 752 23.42 -24.07 42.69
N CYS A 753 22.30 -23.70 42.07
CA CYS A 753 21.33 -24.66 41.54
C CYS A 753 21.92 -25.48 40.38
N MET A 754 22.64 -24.85 39.45
CA MET A 754 23.21 -25.56 38.30
C MET A 754 24.37 -26.48 38.68
N TYR A 755 25.28 -26.05 39.55
CA TYR A 755 26.55 -26.72 39.81
C TYR A 755 26.58 -27.60 41.07
N HIS A 756 25.72 -27.35 42.06
CA HIS A 756 25.72 -28.09 43.34
C HIS A 756 24.50 -28.98 43.57
N THR A 757 23.36 -28.73 42.91
CA THR A 757 22.13 -29.51 43.14
C THR A 757 21.78 -30.42 41.96
N SER A 758 20.97 -31.44 42.23
CA SER A 758 20.42 -32.36 41.23
C SER A 758 19.06 -31.92 40.67
N ALA A 759 18.58 -30.73 41.06
CA ALA A 759 17.24 -30.25 40.74
C ALA A 759 17.06 -30.04 39.24
N ASN A 760 15.86 -30.36 38.74
CA ASN A 760 15.44 -29.93 37.41
C ASN A 760 15.35 -28.40 37.37
N VAL A 761 15.71 -27.82 36.24
CA VAL A 761 15.80 -26.36 36.08
C VAL A 761 15.06 -25.93 34.83
N LEU A 762 14.24 -24.90 34.96
CA LEU A 762 13.74 -24.13 33.83
C LEU A 762 14.37 -22.74 33.88
N LEU A 763 15.20 -22.43 32.88
CA LEU A 763 15.88 -21.15 32.73
C LEU A 763 15.26 -20.37 31.56
N GLY A 764 14.30 -19.50 31.87
CA GLY A 764 13.81 -18.45 30.97
C GLY A 764 14.71 -17.23 31.06
N SER A 765 15.45 -16.90 29.99
CA SER A 765 16.19 -15.64 29.90
C SER A 765 16.38 -15.23 28.44
N PRO A 766 16.43 -13.92 28.15
CA PRO A 766 16.57 -13.45 26.78
C PRO A 766 17.84 -13.99 26.09
N THR A 767 17.80 -14.06 24.76
CA THR A 767 18.97 -14.45 23.96
C THR A 767 20.14 -13.51 24.26
N GLY A 768 21.37 -14.01 24.33
CA GLY A 768 22.54 -13.23 24.70
C GLY A 768 22.82 -13.12 26.21
N SER A 769 21.97 -13.66 27.09
CA SER A 769 22.21 -13.62 28.55
C SER A 769 23.20 -14.66 29.08
N GLY A 770 23.76 -15.50 28.20
CA GLY A 770 24.80 -16.48 28.57
C GLY A 770 24.27 -17.83 29.04
N LYS A 771 23.10 -18.26 28.55
CA LYS A 771 22.47 -19.57 28.83
C LYS A 771 23.40 -20.77 28.60
N THR A 772 24.25 -20.70 27.58
CA THR A 772 25.20 -21.78 27.25
C THR A 772 26.14 -22.12 28.42
N VAL A 773 26.61 -21.14 29.17
CA VAL A 773 27.46 -21.39 30.35
C VAL A 773 26.65 -22.05 31.47
N ALA A 774 25.39 -21.68 31.65
CA ALA A 774 24.51 -22.34 32.62
C ALA A 774 24.35 -23.84 32.29
N CYS A 775 24.12 -24.17 31.01
CA CYS A 775 24.10 -25.54 30.50
C CYS A 775 25.39 -26.29 30.86
N GLU A 776 26.56 -25.70 30.61
CA GLU A 776 27.85 -26.31 30.92
C GLU A 776 28.00 -26.61 32.43
N LEU A 777 27.54 -25.72 33.32
CA LEU A 777 27.55 -25.96 34.77
C LEU A 777 26.76 -27.22 35.16
N ALA A 778 25.60 -27.46 34.53
CA ALA A 778 24.83 -28.68 34.75
C ALA A 778 25.54 -29.94 34.22
N MET A 779 26.25 -29.82 33.08
CA MET A 779 27.07 -30.91 32.55
C MET A 779 28.17 -31.29 33.53
N TRP A 780 28.84 -30.30 34.13
CA TRP A 780 29.91 -30.55 35.11
C TRP A 780 29.39 -31.22 36.37
N TRP A 781 28.21 -30.82 36.84
CA TRP A 781 27.53 -31.53 37.91
C TRP A 781 27.29 -33.01 37.54
N ALA A 782 26.78 -33.28 36.33
CA ALA A 782 26.49 -34.66 35.88
C ALA A 782 27.75 -35.53 35.81
N PHE A 783 28.85 -35.01 35.27
CA PHE A 783 30.10 -35.75 35.18
C PHE A 783 30.77 -35.97 36.55
N ARG A 784 30.62 -35.03 37.49
CA ARG A 784 31.16 -35.14 38.84
C ARG A 784 30.37 -36.13 39.70
N GLU A 785 29.04 -36.01 39.72
CA GLU A 785 28.18 -36.79 40.63
C GLU A 785 27.77 -38.15 40.05
N LYS A 786 27.74 -38.29 38.71
CA LYS A 786 27.38 -39.54 38.01
C LYS A 786 28.43 -39.91 36.94
N PRO A 787 29.66 -40.29 37.33
CA PRO A 787 30.70 -40.68 36.37
C PRO A 787 30.25 -41.84 35.45
N GLY A 788 30.61 -41.78 34.16
CA GLY A 788 30.22 -42.77 33.16
C GLY A 788 28.76 -42.71 32.69
N SER A 789 27.99 -41.73 33.18
CA SER A 789 26.66 -41.42 32.66
C SER A 789 26.72 -40.55 31.40
N LYS A 790 25.59 -40.45 30.69
CA LYS A 790 25.49 -39.71 29.42
C LYS A 790 24.75 -38.40 29.59
N VAL A 791 25.24 -37.38 28.89
CA VAL A 791 24.57 -36.08 28.74
C VAL A 791 23.97 -35.98 27.34
N VAL A 792 22.71 -35.60 27.25
CA VAL A 792 22.01 -35.35 25.99
C VAL A 792 21.68 -33.86 25.89
N TYR A 793 22.14 -33.21 24.83
CA TYR A 793 21.78 -31.84 24.50
C TYR A 793 20.94 -31.84 23.22
N ILE A 794 19.72 -31.35 23.33
CA ILE A 794 18.74 -31.26 22.25
C ILE A 794 18.63 -29.81 21.83
N ALA A 795 18.97 -29.53 20.57
CA ALA A 795 18.77 -28.21 19.97
C ALA A 795 17.74 -28.29 18.84
N PRO A 796 16.90 -27.25 18.68
CA PRO A 796 15.78 -27.27 17.74
C PRO A 796 16.22 -27.29 16.26
N MET A 797 17.45 -26.84 15.99
CA MET A 797 17.99 -26.67 14.65
C MET A 797 19.37 -27.30 14.48
N LYS A 798 19.60 -27.90 13.31
CA LYS A 798 20.91 -28.45 12.91
C LYS A 798 22.05 -27.44 12.98
N ALA A 799 21.76 -26.16 12.72
CA ALA A 799 22.78 -25.12 12.75
C ALA A 799 23.32 -24.90 14.18
N LEU A 800 22.44 -24.85 15.18
CA LEU A 800 22.83 -24.81 16.60
C LEU A 800 23.58 -26.06 17.03
N VAL A 801 23.17 -27.25 16.54
CA VAL A 801 23.90 -28.51 16.78
C VAL A 801 25.34 -28.39 16.27
N ARG A 802 25.53 -27.97 15.02
CA ARG A 802 26.88 -27.83 14.43
C ARG A 802 27.73 -26.79 15.15
N GLU A 803 27.14 -25.66 15.55
CA GLU A 803 27.83 -24.64 16.36
C GLU A 803 28.35 -25.25 17.68
N ARG A 804 27.51 -26.00 18.39
CA ARG A 804 27.87 -26.61 19.68
C ARG A 804 28.87 -27.74 19.53
N VAL A 805 28.75 -28.58 18.49
CA VAL A 805 29.75 -29.62 18.17
C VAL A 805 31.13 -29.01 17.94
N GLN A 806 31.21 -27.90 17.20
CA GLN A 806 32.49 -27.22 16.95
C GLN A 806 33.08 -26.56 18.21
N ASP A 807 32.26 -25.86 19.00
CA ASP A 807 32.70 -25.22 20.24
C ASP A 807 33.11 -26.26 21.31
N TRP A 808 32.20 -27.15 21.71
CA TRP A 808 32.47 -28.14 22.75
C TRP A 808 33.48 -29.20 22.31
N GLY A 809 33.55 -29.51 21.01
CA GLY A 809 34.58 -30.36 20.40
C GLY A 809 35.98 -29.81 20.64
N LYS A 810 36.20 -28.52 20.35
CA LYS A 810 37.52 -27.89 20.50
C LYS A 810 37.85 -27.52 21.93
N ARG A 811 36.88 -26.96 22.67
CA ARG A 811 37.09 -26.32 23.97
C ARG A 811 36.99 -27.29 25.15
N LEU A 812 35.98 -28.15 25.16
CA LEU A 812 35.64 -28.97 26.33
C LEU A 812 36.21 -30.39 26.21
N THR A 813 35.76 -31.12 25.19
CA THR A 813 36.00 -32.56 25.05
C THR A 813 37.48 -32.89 24.85
N LYS A 814 38.17 -32.16 23.97
CA LYS A 814 39.61 -32.35 23.71
C LYS A 814 40.47 -32.13 24.95
N GLN A 815 40.12 -31.17 25.80
CA GLN A 815 40.89 -30.87 27.02
C GLN A 815 40.61 -31.86 28.15
N MET A 816 39.40 -32.42 28.20
CA MET A 816 38.94 -33.29 29.30
C MET A 816 38.97 -34.80 28.99
N GLY A 817 39.29 -35.18 27.74
CA GLY A 817 39.27 -36.58 27.32
C GLY A 817 37.86 -37.18 27.18
N LEU A 818 36.81 -36.35 27.12
CA LEU A 818 35.43 -36.77 26.91
C LEU A 818 35.14 -37.02 25.43
N LYS A 819 34.23 -37.94 25.12
CA LYS A 819 33.78 -38.24 23.76
C LYS A 819 32.46 -37.56 23.45
N LEU A 820 32.42 -36.77 22.39
CA LEU A 820 31.22 -36.09 21.90
C LEU A 820 30.80 -36.65 20.56
N VAL A 821 29.49 -36.85 20.38
CA VAL A 821 28.91 -37.31 19.12
C VAL A 821 27.81 -36.37 18.64
N GLU A 822 27.82 -36.08 17.34
CA GLU A 822 26.71 -35.44 16.63
C GLU A 822 25.73 -36.50 16.14
N LEU A 823 24.46 -36.34 16.47
CA LEU A 823 23.38 -37.20 16.01
C LEU A 823 22.30 -36.37 15.32
N THR A 824 22.33 -36.31 14.00
CA THR A 824 21.40 -35.50 13.18
C THR A 824 20.84 -36.30 12.00
N GLY A 825 19.96 -35.67 11.21
CA GLY A 825 19.53 -36.20 9.91
C GLY A 825 20.68 -36.51 8.96
N ASP A 826 21.76 -35.73 9.04
CA ASP A 826 22.87 -35.78 8.09
C ASP A 826 24.02 -36.66 8.60
N ASN A 827 24.08 -36.89 9.92
CA ASN A 827 25.11 -37.71 10.57
C ASN A 827 24.44 -38.76 11.46
N THR A 828 24.51 -40.02 11.03
CA THR A 828 23.94 -41.18 11.75
C THR A 828 25.07 -42.13 12.17
N PRO A 829 25.76 -41.82 13.29
CA PRO A 829 26.83 -42.66 13.80
C PRO A 829 26.32 -44.05 14.19
N ASP A 830 27.20 -45.04 14.14
CA ASP A 830 26.88 -46.41 14.52
C ASP A 830 26.57 -46.53 16.02
N THR A 831 25.82 -47.57 16.39
CA THR A 831 25.35 -47.76 17.77
C THR A 831 26.50 -47.86 18.77
N ARG A 832 27.69 -48.34 18.35
CA ARG A 832 28.88 -48.39 19.23
C ARG A 832 29.39 -46.98 19.54
N THR A 833 29.52 -46.11 18.55
CA THR A 833 29.92 -44.71 18.76
C THR A 833 28.96 -43.96 19.69
N ILE A 834 27.65 -44.18 19.55
CA ILE A 834 26.65 -43.59 20.47
C ILE A 834 26.79 -44.16 21.89
N ARG A 835 27.03 -45.46 22.00
CA ARG A 835 27.25 -46.14 23.28
C ARG A 835 28.55 -45.70 23.97
N ASP A 836 29.57 -45.33 23.23
CA ASP A 836 30.86 -44.90 23.77
C ASP A 836 30.94 -43.38 24.06
N ALA A 837 29.97 -42.59 23.59
CA ALA A 837 29.96 -41.14 23.78
C ALA A 837 29.51 -40.72 25.19
N ASP A 838 30.15 -39.69 25.75
CA ASP A 838 29.75 -39.05 27.01
C ASP A 838 28.73 -37.93 26.77
N ILE A 839 28.85 -37.22 25.64
CA ILE A 839 27.97 -36.11 25.23
C ILE A 839 27.33 -36.45 23.89
N ILE A 840 26.00 -36.40 23.83
CA ILE A 840 25.21 -36.58 22.61
C ILE A 840 24.53 -35.24 22.27
N ILE A 841 24.91 -34.63 21.15
CA ILE A 841 24.26 -33.41 20.64
C ILE A 841 23.34 -33.81 19.49
N THR A 842 22.04 -33.49 19.59
CA THR A 842 21.03 -34.01 18.66
C THR A 842 19.88 -33.04 18.40
N THR A 843 19.02 -33.38 17.43
CA THR A 843 17.74 -32.69 17.18
C THR A 843 16.58 -33.47 17.79
N PRO A 844 15.43 -32.83 18.08
CA PRO A 844 14.27 -33.50 18.68
C PRO A 844 13.86 -34.77 17.92
N GLU A 845 13.76 -34.71 16.60
CA GLU A 845 13.27 -35.81 15.77
C GLU A 845 14.17 -37.05 15.87
N LYS A 846 15.50 -36.84 15.95
CA LYS A 846 16.46 -37.94 16.09
C LYS A 846 16.47 -38.51 17.50
N TRP A 847 16.30 -37.67 18.51
CA TRP A 847 16.20 -38.17 19.88
C TRP A 847 14.88 -38.91 20.14
N ASP A 848 13.75 -38.43 19.61
CA ASP A 848 12.46 -39.13 19.68
C ASP A 848 12.57 -40.52 19.04
N GLY A 849 13.04 -40.58 17.79
CA GLY A 849 13.24 -41.86 17.09
C GLY A 849 14.18 -42.83 17.83
N ILE A 850 15.12 -42.32 18.62
CA ILE A 850 16.00 -43.17 19.43
C ILE A 850 15.36 -43.63 20.73
N SER A 851 14.66 -42.74 21.41
CA SER A 851 14.10 -42.94 22.75
C SER A 851 12.81 -43.75 22.77
N ARG A 852 12.10 -43.89 21.63
CA ARG A 852 10.93 -44.79 21.52
C ARG A 852 11.21 -46.23 21.96
N SER A 853 12.40 -46.76 21.68
CA SER A 853 12.80 -48.12 22.07
C SER A 853 13.73 -48.15 23.29
N TRP A 854 13.50 -47.25 24.26
CA TRP A 854 14.33 -47.14 25.46
C TRP A 854 14.40 -48.45 26.28
N GLN A 855 13.41 -49.34 26.16
CA GLN A 855 13.39 -50.65 26.80
C GLN A 855 14.46 -51.61 26.26
N THR A 856 14.94 -51.42 25.03
CA THR A 856 15.98 -52.27 24.41
C THR A 856 17.33 -51.58 24.31
N ARG A 857 17.40 -50.27 24.58
CA ARG A 857 18.59 -49.43 24.37
C ARG A 857 19.17 -48.93 25.68
N ASP A 858 20.15 -49.66 26.21
CA ASP A 858 20.76 -49.36 27.51
C ASP A 858 21.42 -47.98 27.58
N TYR A 859 21.95 -47.45 26.47
CA TYR A 859 22.54 -46.11 26.44
C TYR A 859 21.50 -44.99 26.66
N VAL A 860 20.22 -45.21 26.33
CA VAL A 860 19.13 -44.26 26.66
C VAL A 860 18.87 -44.29 28.17
N ARG A 861 18.95 -45.46 28.79
CA ARG A 861 18.78 -45.64 30.25
C ARG A 861 19.98 -45.12 31.07
N GLN A 862 21.14 -44.93 30.45
CA GLN A 862 22.36 -44.39 31.08
C GLN A 862 22.41 -42.85 31.09
N VAL A 863 21.43 -42.19 30.48
CA VAL A 863 21.34 -40.72 30.49
C VAL A 863 21.08 -40.22 31.91
N SER A 864 21.92 -39.29 32.38
CA SER A 864 21.77 -38.64 33.68
C SER A 864 21.26 -37.21 33.59
N LEU A 865 21.47 -36.56 32.45
CA LEU A 865 21.13 -35.17 32.19
C LEU A 865 20.61 -35.01 30.76
N VAL A 866 19.43 -34.38 30.64
CA VAL A 866 18.86 -33.93 29.37
C VAL A 866 18.76 -32.42 29.40
N ILE A 867 19.37 -31.77 28.42
CA ILE A 867 19.35 -30.33 28.24
C ILE A 867 18.57 -30.04 26.97
N ILE A 868 17.55 -29.21 27.09
CA ILE A 868 16.70 -28.80 25.98
C ILE A 868 16.92 -27.32 25.76
N ASP A 869 17.55 -26.98 24.64
CA ASP A 869 17.70 -25.59 24.26
C ASP A 869 16.45 -25.08 23.55
N GLU A 870 16.10 -23.83 23.82
CA GLU A 870 14.96 -23.12 23.23
C GLU A 870 13.62 -23.86 23.36
N ILE A 871 13.31 -24.34 24.58
CA ILE A 871 12.10 -25.14 24.88
C ILE A 871 10.78 -24.42 24.59
N HIS A 872 10.74 -23.09 24.56
CA HIS A 872 9.56 -22.33 24.14
C HIS A 872 9.12 -22.59 22.70
N LEU A 873 9.99 -23.17 21.85
CA LEU A 873 9.61 -23.64 20.52
C LEU A 873 8.62 -24.82 20.57
N LEU A 874 8.25 -25.28 21.76
CA LEU A 874 7.11 -26.16 22.00
C LEU A 874 5.79 -25.60 21.42
N GLY A 875 5.65 -24.28 21.30
CA GLY A 875 4.47 -23.67 20.66
C GLY A 875 4.43 -23.77 19.13
N GLY A 876 5.50 -24.24 18.48
CA GLY A 876 5.59 -24.33 17.02
C GLY A 876 5.26 -25.71 16.45
N ASP A 877 5.41 -25.87 15.13
CA ASP A 877 5.11 -27.11 14.39
C ASP A 877 5.91 -28.34 14.89
N ARG A 878 7.11 -28.13 15.45
CA ARG A 878 7.97 -29.20 15.99
C ARG A 878 7.75 -29.45 17.48
N GLY A 879 6.89 -28.67 18.11
CA GLY A 879 6.60 -28.73 19.53
C GLY A 879 6.10 -30.07 20.04
N PRO A 880 5.19 -30.78 19.34
CA PRO A 880 4.68 -32.07 19.80
C PRO A 880 5.78 -33.10 20.02
N ILE A 881 6.80 -33.10 19.15
CA ILE A 881 7.95 -34.00 19.28
C ILE A 881 8.75 -33.68 20.54
N LEU A 882 8.98 -32.39 20.82
CA LEU A 882 9.72 -31.96 21.99
C LEU A 882 8.97 -32.29 23.28
N GLU A 883 7.66 -32.08 23.28
CA GLU A 883 6.76 -32.40 24.37
C GLU A 883 6.84 -33.88 24.73
N ILE A 884 6.68 -34.75 23.72
CA ILE A 884 6.69 -36.20 23.89
C ILE A 884 8.04 -36.72 24.40
N ILE A 885 9.15 -36.11 23.96
CA ILE A 885 10.49 -36.45 24.49
C ILE A 885 10.56 -36.21 25.99
N VAL A 886 10.16 -35.02 26.46
CA VAL A 886 10.22 -34.67 27.88
C VAL A 886 9.31 -35.57 28.70
N SER A 887 8.06 -35.76 28.24
CA SER A 887 7.09 -36.66 28.87
C SER A 887 7.64 -38.07 29.01
N ARG A 888 8.28 -38.60 27.95
CA ARG A 888 8.93 -39.92 27.98
C ARG A 888 10.11 -39.96 28.95
N MET A 889 10.95 -38.93 29.00
CA MET A 889 12.08 -38.90 29.93
C MET A 889 11.62 -38.81 31.40
N ASN A 890 10.55 -38.06 31.67
CA ASN A 890 9.90 -38.02 32.99
C ASN A 890 9.32 -39.40 33.37
N TYR A 891 8.66 -40.08 32.43
CA TYR A 891 8.16 -41.44 32.63
C TYR A 891 9.28 -42.45 32.88
N ILE A 892 10.38 -42.39 32.12
CA ILE A 892 11.56 -43.25 32.35
C ILE A 892 12.17 -42.98 33.72
N ALA A 893 12.22 -41.71 34.14
CA ALA A 893 12.74 -41.32 35.45
C ALA A 893 11.85 -41.80 36.62
N SER A 894 10.53 -41.94 36.43
CA SER A 894 9.62 -42.47 37.46
C SER A 894 9.74 -43.98 37.63
N GLN A 895 10.07 -44.71 36.57
CA GLN A 895 10.25 -46.18 36.57
C GLN A 895 11.58 -46.65 37.18
N LYS A 896 12.59 -45.78 37.31
CA LYS A 896 13.95 -46.14 37.73
C LYS A 896 14.30 -45.52 39.09
N LYS A 897 15.08 -46.24 39.93
CA LYS A 897 15.66 -45.75 41.20
C LYS A 897 16.75 -44.67 41.05
N GLY A 898 16.69 -43.83 40.01
CA GLY A 898 17.59 -42.71 39.81
C GLY A 898 16.98 -41.69 38.87
N SER A 899 16.88 -40.44 39.31
CA SER A 899 16.29 -39.35 38.53
C SER A 899 17.19 -38.94 37.36
N VAL A 900 16.59 -38.77 36.18
CA VAL A 900 17.19 -38.02 35.07
C VAL A 900 17.01 -36.54 35.39
N ARG A 901 18.09 -35.76 35.39
CA ARG A 901 18.01 -34.31 35.56
C ARG A 901 17.60 -33.68 34.24
N ILE A 902 16.61 -32.79 34.26
CA ILE A 902 16.14 -32.07 33.07
C ILE A 902 16.43 -30.58 33.23
N VAL A 903 17.04 -30.00 32.21
CA VAL A 903 17.31 -28.56 32.12
C VAL A 903 16.64 -28.02 30.86
N GLY A 904 15.54 -27.29 31.02
CA GLY A 904 14.91 -26.53 29.94
C GLY A 904 15.47 -25.13 29.88
N MET A 905 15.97 -24.71 28.72
CA MET A 905 16.41 -23.34 28.47
C MET A 905 15.44 -22.66 27.52
N SER A 906 15.07 -21.43 27.83
CA SER A 906 14.05 -20.70 27.09
C SER A 906 14.36 -19.20 27.04
N THR A 907 13.62 -18.45 26.21
CA THR A 907 13.37 -17.02 26.41
C THR A 907 12.44 -16.83 27.62
N ALA A 908 12.17 -15.57 28.01
CA ALA A 908 11.18 -15.34 29.05
C ALA A 908 9.79 -15.81 28.55
N CYS A 909 9.17 -16.72 29.30
CA CYS A 909 7.84 -17.26 28.99
C CYS A 909 6.80 -16.62 29.93
N ALA A 910 5.59 -16.38 29.42
CA ALA A 910 4.50 -15.87 30.24
C ALA A 910 3.99 -16.95 31.23
N ASN A 911 3.86 -18.19 30.78
CA ASN A 911 3.37 -19.34 31.55
C ASN A 911 4.52 -20.26 32.03
N ALA A 912 5.59 -19.67 32.55
CA ALA A 912 6.77 -20.43 32.99
C ALA A 912 6.49 -21.42 34.12
N THR A 913 5.47 -21.17 34.94
CA THR A 913 5.03 -22.09 36.01
C THR A 913 4.54 -23.41 35.45
N ASP A 914 3.73 -23.40 34.38
CA ASP A 914 3.18 -24.60 33.77
C ASP A 914 4.30 -25.44 33.14
N LEU A 915 5.22 -24.80 32.39
CA LEU A 915 6.40 -25.47 31.87
C LEU A 915 7.27 -26.03 33.00
N GLY A 916 7.43 -25.29 34.10
CA GLY A 916 8.20 -25.72 35.26
C GLY A 916 7.59 -26.96 35.91
N ASN A 917 6.29 -26.95 36.14
CA ASN A 917 5.54 -28.07 36.71
C ASN A 917 5.66 -29.33 35.84
N TRP A 918 5.46 -29.18 34.52
CA TRP A 918 5.60 -30.26 33.56
C TRP A 918 7.03 -30.84 33.51
N LEU A 919 8.06 -30.00 33.63
CA LEU A 919 9.46 -30.43 33.73
C LEU A 919 9.82 -31.01 35.11
N GLY A 920 8.91 -31.02 36.08
CA GLY A 920 9.17 -31.47 37.45
C GLY A 920 10.10 -30.54 38.23
N VAL A 921 10.09 -29.23 37.93
CA VAL A 921 10.91 -28.21 38.59
C VAL A 921 10.29 -27.82 39.93
N LYS A 922 11.04 -27.99 41.02
CA LYS A 922 10.61 -27.60 42.38
C LYS A 922 11.27 -26.31 42.86
N GLU A 923 12.60 -26.26 42.82
CA GLU A 923 13.41 -25.13 43.33
C GLU A 923 14.24 -24.44 42.22
N GLY A 924 14.12 -24.91 40.98
CA GLY A 924 14.95 -24.50 39.84
C GLY A 924 14.23 -23.63 38.80
N LEU A 925 13.16 -22.93 39.17
CA LEU A 925 12.43 -22.06 38.24
C LEU A 925 13.06 -20.66 38.21
N PHE A 926 13.77 -20.35 37.13
CA PHE A 926 14.39 -19.05 36.91
C PHE A 926 13.84 -18.43 35.62
N ASN A 927 12.89 -17.50 35.71
CA ASN A 927 12.28 -16.84 34.56
C ASN A 927 12.56 -15.33 34.59
N PHE A 928 13.67 -14.90 33.99
CA PHE A 928 14.10 -13.50 34.00
C PHE A 928 13.42 -12.68 32.90
N ARG A 929 13.02 -11.44 33.23
CA ARG A 929 12.42 -10.49 32.28
C ARG A 929 13.35 -10.23 31.07
N HIS A 930 12.77 -9.85 29.93
CA HIS A 930 13.50 -9.50 28.71
C HIS A 930 14.52 -8.35 28.89
N SER A 931 14.31 -7.49 29.87
CA SER A 931 15.26 -6.42 30.25
C SER A 931 16.54 -6.93 30.92
N VAL A 932 16.54 -8.17 31.43
CA VAL A 932 17.67 -8.78 32.13
C VAL A 932 18.67 -9.31 31.08
N ARG A 933 19.48 -8.41 30.55
CA ARG A 933 20.57 -8.70 29.61
C ARG A 933 21.89 -8.10 30.11
N PRO A 934 23.03 -8.76 29.90
CA PRO A 934 24.34 -8.19 30.21
C PRO A 934 24.60 -6.87 29.46
N VAL A 935 24.08 -6.74 28.24
CA VAL A 935 24.08 -5.51 27.45
C VAL A 935 22.62 -5.07 27.28
N PRO A 936 22.22 -3.91 27.84
CA PRO A 936 20.88 -3.36 27.68
C PRO A 936 20.49 -3.21 26.20
N LEU A 937 19.22 -3.46 25.89
CA LEU A 937 18.68 -3.38 24.53
C LEU A 937 17.61 -2.29 24.43
N GLU A 938 17.83 -1.33 23.55
CA GLU A 938 16.83 -0.33 23.18
C GLU A 938 16.03 -0.81 21.96
N ILE A 939 14.71 -0.92 22.10
CA ILE A 939 13.83 -1.43 21.04
C ILE A 939 12.94 -0.31 20.52
N TYR A 940 12.98 -0.09 19.20
CA TYR A 940 12.09 0.82 18.49
C TYR A 940 11.20 0.02 17.52
N ILE A 941 9.90 0.31 17.53
CA ILE A 941 8.92 -0.35 16.65
C ILE A 941 8.29 0.71 15.76
N ASP A 942 8.59 0.65 14.47
CA ASP A 942 8.02 1.54 13.47
C ASP A 942 6.95 0.81 12.66
N GLY A 943 5.73 1.37 12.73
CA GLY A 943 4.59 0.93 11.93
C GLY A 943 4.61 1.63 10.57
N PHE A 944 4.47 0.83 9.52
CA PHE A 944 4.36 1.28 8.15
C PHE A 944 2.91 1.14 7.68
N PRO A 945 2.34 2.15 7.00
CA PRO A 945 1.00 2.06 6.45
C PRO A 945 0.88 0.83 5.56
N GLU A 946 -0.28 0.19 5.60
CA GLU A 946 -0.55 -0.98 4.77
C GLU A 946 -0.43 -0.59 3.28
N GLN A 947 0.38 -1.36 2.54
CA GLN A 947 0.58 -1.16 1.11
C GLN A 947 0.07 -2.38 0.36
N LYS A 948 -0.66 -2.16 -0.75
CA LYS A 948 -1.06 -3.27 -1.63
C LYS A 948 0.19 -3.92 -2.21
N GLY A 949 0.45 -5.15 -1.79
CA GLY A 949 1.58 -5.96 -2.20
C GLY A 949 2.79 -5.83 -1.27
N PHE A 950 3.48 -6.96 -1.09
CA PHE A 950 4.61 -7.08 -0.18
C PHE A 950 5.87 -6.35 -0.66
N CYS A 951 6.19 -6.39 -1.95
CA CYS A 951 7.41 -5.75 -2.48
C CYS A 951 7.41 -4.21 -2.28
N PRO A 952 6.31 -3.48 -2.58
CA PRO A 952 6.22 -2.05 -2.27
C PRO A 952 6.39 -1.74 -0.78
N LEU A 953 5.74 -2.52 0.10
CA LEU A 953 5.90 -2.39 1.55
C LEU A 953 7.37 -2.50 1.95
N MET A 954 8.06 -3.53 1.47
CA MET A 954 9.49 -3.74 1.70
C MET A 954 10.36 -2.62 1.13
N GLN A 955 9.99 -2.03 -0.01
CA GLN A 955 10.74 -0.91 -0.59
C GLN A 955 10.62 0.35 0.26
N SER A 956 9.42 0.64 0.80
CA SER A 956 9.17 1.80 1.65
C SER A 956 10.02 1.81 2.94
N MET A 957 10.47 0.63 3.36
CA MET A 957 11.31 0.44 4.54
C MET A 957 12.81 0.67 4.28
N ASN A 958 13.28 0.68 3.02
CA ASN A 958 14.71 0.78 2.69
C ASN A 958 15.34 2.11 3.14
N ARG A 959 14.69 3.24 2.88
CA ARG A 959 15.19 4.57 3.28
C ARG A 959 15.22 4.70 4.82
N PRO A 960 14.15 4.34 5.56
CA PRO A 960 14.21 4.27 7.02
C PRO A 960 15.31 3.34 7.56
N THR A 961 15.61 2.21 6.90
CA THR A 961 16.74 1.35 7.29
C THR A 961 18.06 2.11 7.17
N PHE A 962 18.30 2.82 6.06
CA PHE A 962 19.50 3.62 5.86
C PHE A 962 19.63 4.74 6.90
N LEU A 963 18.54 5.46 7.17
CA LEU A 963 18.52 6.50 8.21
C LEU A 963 18.76 5.92 9.61
N ALA A 964 18.21 4.74 9.92
CA ALA A 964 18.46 4.05 11.19
C ALA A 964 19.95 3.69 11.38
N ILE A 965 20.62 3.24 10.31
CA ILE A 965 22.06 2.97 10.33
C ILE A 965 22.82 4.26 10.66
N LYS A 966 22.48 5.37 9.99
CA LYS A 966 23.14 6.67 10.21
C LYS A 966 22.92 7.20 11.63
N SER A 967 21.71 7.10 12.17
CA SER A 967 21.37 7.67 13.48
C SER A 967 21.84 6.83 14.65
N HIS A 968 21.68 5.51 14.59
CA HIS A 968 21.89 4.61 15.72
C HIS A 968 23.22 3.86 15.68
N SER A 969 23.81 3.66 14.51
CA SER A 969 25.04 2.86 14.38
C SER A 969 25.95 3.37 13.24
N PRO A 970 26.37 4.64 13.28
CA PRO A 970 27.12 5.27 12.19
C PRO A 970 28.45 4.57 11.90
N ASP A 971 29.12 4.03 12.92
CA ASP A 971 30.44 3.40 12.82
C ASP A 971 30.54 1.96 13.30
N LYS A 972 29.43 1.38 13.79
CA LYS A 972 29.41 0.04 14.38
C LYS A 972 28.63 -0.97 13.51
N PRO A 973 28.90 -2.28 13.64
CA PRO A 973 28.26 -3.31 12.82
C PRO A 973 26.72 -3.32 12.91
N VAL A 974 26.08 -3.57 11.78
CA VAL A 974 24.62 -3.63 11.64
C VAL A 974 24.18 -4.91 10.93
N ILE A 975 23.16 -5.58 11.46
CA ILE A 975 22.47 -6.66 10.76
C ILE A 975 21.08 -6.19 10.33
N VAL A 976 20.75 -6.39 9.05
CA VAL A 976 19.41 -6.12 8.50
C VAL A 976 18.78 -7.45 8.12
N PHE A 977 17.80 -7.90 8.90
CA PHE A 977 17.02 -9.09 8.59
C PHE A 977 15.91 -8.79 7.57
N VAL A 978 15.78 -9.66 6.57
CA VAL A 978 14.76 -9.56 5.52
C VAL A 978 14.08 -10.91 5.28
N ALA A 979 12.85 -10.87 4.79
CA ALA A 979 12.01 -12.06 4.62
C ALA A 979 12.44 -13.05 3.53
N SER A 980 13.26 -12.64 2.56
CA SER A 980 13.60 -13.52 1.43
C SER A 980 14.99 -13.29 0.84
N ARG A 981 15.49 -14.30 0.12
CA ARG A 981 16.77 -14.27 -0.62
C ARG A 981 16.79 -13.19 -1.69
N ARG A 982 15.65 -12.91 -2.34
CA ARG A 982 15.55 -11.81 -3.30
C ARG A 982 15.68 -10.47 -2.59
N GLN A 983 15.10 -10.35 -1.40
CA GLN A 983 15.08 -9.11 -0.64
C GLN A 983 16.45 -8.73 -0.07
N THR A 984 17.36 -9.68 0.17
CA THR A 984 18.73 -9.35 0.60
C THR A 984 19.43 -8.50 -0.46
N ARG A 985 19.36 -8.95 -1.72
CA ARG A 985 19.92 -8.26 -2.88
C ARG A 985 19.25 -6.91 -3.13
N LEU A 986 17.92 -6.85 -3.14
CA LEU A 986 17.18 -5.61 -3.39
C LEU A 986 17.44 -4.56 -2.31
N THR A 987 17.48 -4.97 -1.04
CA THR A 987 17.77 -4.06 0.08
C THR A 987 19.20 -3.57 0.01
N ALA A 988 20.18 -4.44 -0.24
CA ALA A 988 21.57 -4.04 -0.40
C ALA A 988 21.75 -3.05 -1.56
N ARG A 989 21.14 -3.30 -2.72
CA ARG A 989 21.18 -2.39 -3.87
C ARG A 989 20.62 -1.01 -3.54
N ASP A 990 19.49 -0.93 -2.84
CA ASP A 990 18.92 0.36 -2.45
C ASP A 990 19.79 1.09 -1.40
N LEU A 991 20.43 0.36 -0.47
CA LEU A 991 21.41 0.97 0.44
C LEU A 991 22.64 1.51 -0.31
N ILE A 992 23.12 0.82 -1.35
CA ILE A 992 24.20 1.31 -2.22
C ILE A 992 23.77 2.58 -2.95
N ASN A 993 22.55 2.61 -3.50
CA ASN A 993 22.00 3.78 -4.18
C ASN A 993 21.95 4.99 -3.23
N PHE A 994 21.51 4.80 -1.98
CA PHE A 994 21.51 5.88 -0.98
C PHE A 994 22.92 6.31 -0.60
N CYS A 995 23.89 5.39 -0.50
CA CYS A 995 25.30 5.74 -0.33
C CYS A 995 25.83 6.59 -1.50
N GLY A 996 25.43 6.30 -2.73
CA GLY A 996 25.82 7.09 -3.91
C GLY A 996 25.31 8.53 -3.91
N MET A 997 24.29 8.84 -3.10
CA MET A 997 23.77 10.20 -2.90
C MET A 997 24.48 10.96 -1.76
N GLU A 998 25.40 10.31 -1.03
CA GLU A 998 26.16 10.93 0.07
C GLU A 998 27.56 11.34 -0.40
N GLU A 999 28.21 12.22 0.36
CA GLU A 999 29.59 12.66 0.09
C GLU A 999 30.61 11.51 0.11
N ASN A 1000 30.37 10.48 0.93
CA ASN A 1000 31.19 9.26 0.99
C ASN A 1000 30.38 8.01 0.61
N PRO A 1001 30.44 7.59 -0.67
CA PRO A 1001 29.73 6.40 -1.14
C PRO A 1001 30.22 5.08 -0.52
N ARG A 1002 31.49 5.00 -0.07
CA ARG A 1002 32.09 3.77 0.50
C ARG A 1002 32.14 3.77 2.03
N ARG A 1003 31.27 4.55 2.69
CA ARG A 1003 31.23 4.74 4.15
C ARG A 1003 31.19 3.46 5.00
N PHE A 1004 30.70 2.35 4.47
CA PHE A 1004 30.57 1.08 5.22
C PHE A 1004 31.78 0.15 5.05
N VAL A 1005 32.77 0.52 4.23
CA VAL A 1005 34.02 -0.22 4.06
C VAL A 1005 35.00 0.16 5.16
N ARG A 1006 35.54 -0.84 5.87
CA ARG A 1006 36.49 -0.67 6.99
C ARG A 1006 37.80 -1.43 6.75
N MET A 1007 38.19 -1.58 5.49
CA MET A 1007 39.42 -2.24 5.05
C MET A 1007 40.14 -1.42 3.98
N SER A 1008 41.42 -1.72 3.71
CA SER A 1008 42.17 -1.07 2.63
C SER A 1008 41.64 -1.49 1.26
N GLU A 1009 41.89 -0.68 0.23
CA GLU A 1009 41.52 -1.01 -1.16
C GLU A 1009 42.18 -2.32 -1.64
N ASP A 1010 43.42 -2.59 -1.21
CA ASP A 1010 44.15 -3.82 -1.56
C ASP A 1010 43.48 -5.06 -0.93
N ASP A 1011 43.14 -4.99 0.37
CA ASP A 1011 42.42 -6.06 1.06
C ASP A 1011 41.04 -6.28 0.42
N LEU A 1012 40.35 -5.20 0.05
CA LEU A 1012 39.06 -5.27 -0.60
C LEU A 1012 39.17 -5.96 -1.96
N ALA A 1013 40.12 -5.57 -2.81
CA ALA A 1013 40.33 -6.17 -4.12
C ALA A 1013 40.63 -7.67 -4.03
N LEU A 1014 41.47 -8.10 -3.08
CA LEU A 1014 41.77 -9.51 -2.83
C LEU A 1014 40.53 -10.30 -2.41
N ASN A 1015 39.69 -9.74 -1.54
CA ASN A 1015 38.47 -10.40 -1.11
C ASN A 1015 37.42 -10.45 -2.24
N LEU A 1016 37.26 -9.39 -3.02
CA LEU A 1016 36.32 -9.34 -4.16
C LEU A 1016 36.68 -10.37 -5.24
N ALA A 1017 37.96 -10.65 -5.45
CA ALA A 1017 38.43 -11.67 -6.39
C ALA A 1017 38.04 -13.11 -5.97
N ARG A 1018 37.83 -13.35 -4.67
CA ARG A 1018 37.44 -14.67 -4.12
C ARG A 1018 35.94 -14.93 -4.19
N VAL A 1019 35.13 -13.87 -4.28
CA VAL A 1019 33.66 -13.94 -4.26
C VAL A 1019 33.14 -14.50 -5.58
N LYS A 1020 32.26 -15.50 -5.53
CA LYS A 1020 31.67 -16.12 -6.73
C LYS A 1020 30.35 -15.45 -7.14
N ASP A 1021 29.51 -15.10 -6.17
CA ASP A 1021 28.23 -14.44 -6.42
C ASP A 1021 28.41 -12.98 -6.84
N GLU A 1022 27.85 -12.60 -7.98
CA GLU A 1022 27.99 -11.25 -8.55
C GLU A 1022 27.35 -10.17 -7.68
N ALA A 1023 26.17 -10.45 -7.11
CA ALA A 1023 25.47 -9.47 -6.28
C ALA A 1023 26.18 -9.25 -4.94
N LEU A 1024 26.76 -10.31 -4.35
CA LEU A 1024 27.60 -10.19 -3.17
C LEU A 1024 28.89 -9.41 -3.48
N ARG A 1025 29.50 -9.62 -4.66
CA ARG A 1025 30.70 -8.88 -5.07
C ARG A 1025 30.40 -7.39 -5.21
N GLU A 1026 29.30 -7.05 -5.87
CA GLU A 1026 28.83 -5.66 -5.97
C GLU A 1026 28.61 -5.05 -4.59
N SER A 1027 27.85 -5.71 -3.71
CA SER A 1027 27.52 -5.16 -2.40
C SER A 1027 28.72 -5.05 -1.45
N LEU A 1028 29.64 -6.02 -1.48
CA LEU A 1028 30.86 -5.99 -0.65
C LEU A 1028 31.77 -4.82 -1.02
N SER A 1029 31.79 -4.37 -2.28
CA SER A 1029 32.57 -3.21 -2.73
C SER A 1029 32.14 -1.90 -2.04
N PHE A 1030 30.93 -1.87 -1.48
CA PHE A 1030 30.38 -0.78 -0.68
C PHE A 1030 30.32 -1.10 0.82
N GLY A 1031 30.90 -2.22 1.27
CA GLY A 1031 30.93 -2.60 2.70
C GLY A 1031 29.64 -3.26 3.20
N ILE A 1032 28.86 -3.85 2.29
CA ILE A 1032 27.59 -4.51 2.58
C ILE A 1032 27.69 -6.01 2.22
N GLY A 1033 27.61 -6.88 3.21
CA GLY A 1033 27.57 -8.33 3.01
C GLY A 1033 26.15 -8.87 2.81
N LEU A 1034 26.03 -10.02 2.14
CA LEU A 1034 24.77 -10.77 2.00
C LEU A 1034 24.89 -12.12 2.71
N HIS A 1035 23.81 -12.57 3.35
CA HIS A 1035 23.76 -13.90 3.97
C HIS A 1035 22.40 -14.58 3.74
N HIS A 1036 22.41 -15.68 2.98
CA HIS A 1036 21.23 -16.52 2.81
C HIS A 1036 21.61 -17.93 2.34
N ALA A 1037 20.69 -18.89 2.51
CA ALA A 1037 20.89 -20.29 2.14
C ALA A 1037 21.20 -20.54 0.64
N GLY A 1038 20.90 -19.59 -0.24
CA GLY A 1038 21.24 -19.67 -1.67
C GLY A 1038 22.70 -19.33 -2.03
N LEU A 1039 23.51 -18.78 -1.10
CA LEU A 1039 24.93 -18.52 -1.36
C LEU A 1039 25.73 -19.81 -1.23
N VAL A 1040 26.81 -19.91 -2.01
CA VAL A 1040 27.79 -20.97 -1.83
C VAL A 1040 28.49 -20.82 -0.47
N GLU A 1041 28.89 -21.95 0.11
CA GLU A 1041 29.44 -21.98 1.47
C GLU A 1041 30.68 -21.09 1.63
N SER A 1042 31.57 -21.03 0.62
CA SER A 1042 32.75 -20.18 0.62
C SER A 1042 32.42 -18.69 0.75
N ASP A 1043 31.39 -18.24 0.04
CA ASP A 1043 30.99 -16.83 -0.02
C ASP A 1043 30.30 -16.43 1.28
N ARG A 1044 29.49 -17.34 1.84
CA ARG A 1044 28.85 -17.15 3.14
C ARG A 1044 29.90 -17.04 4.25
N GLN A 1045 30.87 -17.96 4.31
CA GLN A 1045 31.94 -17.91 5.31
C GLN A 1045 32.78 -16.63 5.18
N LEU A 1046 33.07 -16.18 3.95
CA LEU A 1046 33.79 -14.93 3.72
C LEU A 1046 33.01 -13.72 4.24
N ALA A 1047 31.71 -13.64 3.97
CA ALA A 1047 30.88 -12.55 4.48
C ALA A 1047 30.80 -12.55 6.03
N GLU A 1048 30.70 -13.73 6.64
CA GLU A 1048 30.73 -13.90 8.10
C GLU A 1048 32.07 -13.45 8.69
N GLU A 1049 33.20 -13.85 8.09
CA GLU A 1049 34.55 -13.48 8.51
C GLU A 1049 34.80 -11.96 8.41
N LEU A 1050 34.44 -11.35 7.28
CA LEU A 1050 34.60 -9.92 7.07
C LEU A 1050 33.74 -9.11 8.05
N PHE A 1051 32.53 -9.57 8.36
CA PHE A 1051 31.64 -8.91 9.31
C PHE A 1051 32.14 -9.07 10.76
N ALA A 1052 32.52 -10.28 11.16
CA ALA A 1052 33.03 -10.57 12.51
C ALA A 1052 34.29 -9.74 12.84
N ASN A 1053 35.16 -9.54 11.85
CA ASN A 1053 36.37 -8.74 11.98
C ASN A 1053 36.16 -7.24 11.74
N ASN A 1054 34.90 -6.78 11.64
CA ASN A 1054 34.53 -5.38 11.41
C ASN A 1054 35.19 -4.76 10.17
N LYS A 1055 35.43 -5.56 9.12
CA LYS A 1055 35.95 -5.12 7.81
C LYS A 1055 34.83 -4.59 6.92
N ILE A 1056 33.62 -5.11 7.11
CA ILE A 1056 32.38 -4.58 6.54
C ILE A 1056 31.42 -4.21 7.67
N GLN A 1057 30.66 -3.14 7.49
CA GLN A 1057 29.78 -2.62 8.55
C GLN A 1057 28.37 -3.22 8.50
N VAL A 1058 27.83 -3.54 7.32
CA VAL A 1058 26.42 -3.96 7.18
C VAL A 1058 26.35 -5.40 6.67
N LEU A 1059 25.49 -6.21 7.28
CA LEU A 1059 25.15 -7.56 6.82
C LEU A 1059 23.64 -7.69 6.60
N VAL A 1060 23.22 -7.94 5.36
CA VAL A 1060 21.81 -8.16 5.02
C VAL A 1060 21.53 -9.65 4.95
N ALA A 1061 20.65 -10.15 5.84
CA ALA A 1061 20.50 -11.59 6.08
C ALA A 1061 19.04 -12.07 6.10
N THR A 1062 18.81 -13.34 5.76
CA THR A 1062 17.52 -14.02 6.03
C THR A 1062 17.45 -14.55 7.47
N SER A 1063 16.24 -14.90 7.94
CA SER A 1063 15.98 -15.43 9.29
C SER A 1063 16.85 -16.63 9.69
N THR A 1064 17.36 -17.38 8.72
CA THR A 1064 18.32 -18.49 8.95
C THR A 1064 19.55 -18.09 9.74
N LEU A 1065 20.03 -16.84 9.62
CA LEU A 1065 21.17 -16.35 10.39
C LEU A 1065 20.82 -16.16 11.88
N ALA A 1066 19.55 -15.87 12.21
CA ALA A 1066 19.11 -15.67 13.59
C ALA A 1066 19.39 -16.89 14.46
N TRP A 1067 19.28 -18.10 13.89
CA TRP A 1067 19.50 -19.37 14.60
C TRP A 1067 20.88 -19.98 14.42
N GLY A 1068 21.64 -19.60 13.38
CA GLY A 1068 22.73 -20.46 12.88
C GLY A 1068 24.17 -20.07 13.20
N VAL A 1069 24.46 -18.79 13.43
CA VAL A 1069 25.84 -18.31 13.63
C VAL A 1069 25.86 -17.17 14.64
N ASN A 1070 26.83 -17.19 15.56
CA ASN A 1070 27.00 -16.14 16.55
C ASN A 1070 27.72 -14.90 15.98
N LEU A 1071 26.99 -14.08 15.22
CA LEU A 1071 27.43 -12.76 14.76
C LEU A 1071 26.65 -11.66 15.47
N PRO A 1072 27.11 -11.17 16.63
CA PRO A 1072 26.45 -10.08 17.31
C PRO A 1072 26.79 -8.74 16.64
N ALA A 1073 25.84 -7.81 16.63
CA ALA A 1073 25.92 -6.50 16.01
C ALA A 1073 25.51 -5.41 17.00
N HIS A 1074 25.87 -4.15 16.72
CA HIS A 1074 25.42 -3.04 17.57
C HIS A 1074 23.95 -2.70 17.30
N LEU A 1075 23.58 -2.61 16.01
CA LEU A 1075 22.21 -2.39 15.56
C LEU A 1075 21.68 -3.63 14.83
N VAL A 1076 20.45 -4.02 15.15
CA VAL A 1076 19.66 -4.98 14.37
C VAL A 1076 18.42 -4.29 13.83
N VAL A 1077 18.17 -4.44 12.52
CA VAL A 1077 16.92 -4.01 11.88
C VAL A 1077 16.18 -5.23 11.37
N VAL A 1078 15.00 -5.51 11.93
CA VAL A 1078 14.06 -6.50 11.40
C VAL A 1078 13.18 -5.79 10.38
N LYS A 1079 13.52 -5.94 9.10
CA LYS A 1079 12.88 -5.24 8.00
C LYS A 1079 11.75 -6.10 7.44
N GLY A 1080 10.52 -5.81 7.86
CA GLY A 1080 9.33 -6.58 7.54
C GLY A 1080 9.20 -7.83 8.40
N THR A 1081 8.01 -8.06 8.94
CA THR A 1081 7.71 -9.17 9.86
C THR A 1081 6.78 -10.22 9.25
N GLN A 1082 6.80 -10.34 7.92
CA GLN A 1082 5.99 -11.28 7.15
C GLN A 1082 6.86 -11.98 6.13
N PHE A 1083 6.51 -13.22 5.80
CA PHE A 1083 7.15 -13.99 4.73
C PHE A 1083 6.09 -14.67 3.86
N PHE A 1084 6.45 -14.98 2.62
CA PHE A 1084 5.55 -15.70 1.72
C PHE A 1084 5.63 -17.19 2.02
N ASP A 1085 4.51 -17.80 2.41
CA ASP A 1085 4.39 -19.23 2.56
C ASP A 1085 3.91 -19.84 1.23
N ALA A 1086 4.73 -20.72 0.66
CA ALA A 1086 4.43 -21.39 -0.59
C ALA A 1086 3.33 -22.44 -0.46
N LYS A 1087 3.04 -22.93 0.75
CA LYS A 1087 1.98 -23.93 0.98
C LYS A 1087 0.59 -23.31 0.91
N THR A 1088 0.43 -22.13 1.51
CA THR A 1088 -0.84 -21.39 1.56
C THR A 1088 -0.95 -20.32 0.46
N GLU A 1089 0.11 -20.14 -0.34
CA GLU A 1089 0.24 -19.07 -1.35
C GLU A 1089 -0.08 -17.67 -0.81
N ALA A 1090 0.20 -17.45 0.48
CA ALA A 1090 -0.14 -16.23 1.20
C ALA A 1090 1.04 -15.70 2.00
N TYR A 1091 0.97 -14.43 2.40
CA TYR A 1091 1.94 -13.87 3.33
C TYR A 1091 1.51 -14.20 4.76
N LYS A 1092 2.39 -14.87 5.50
CA LYS A 1092 2.20 -15.21 6.90
C LYS A 1092 3.10 -14.34 7.76
N ASP A 1093 2.60 -13.95 8.93
CA ASP A 1093 3.42 -13.26 9.94
C ASP A 1093 4.55 -14.19 10.41
N MET A 1094 5.73 -13.62 10.68
CA MET A 1094 6.82 -14.33 11.33
C MET A 1094 6.46 -14.63 12.77
N ASP A 1095 6.86 -15.80 13.26
CA ASP A 1095 6.69 -16.12 14.67
C ASP A 1095 7.47 -15.12 15.53
N LEU A 1096 6.88 -14.71 16.65
CA LEU A 1096 7.51 -13.73 17.55
C LEU A 1096 8.87 -14.23 18.07
N THR A 1097 9.03 -15.54 18.22
CA THR A 1097 10.26 -16.21 18.65
C THR A 1097 11.39 -15.98 17.66
N ASP A 1098 11.12 -16.05 16.35
CA ASP A 1098 12.09 -15.71 15.30
C ASP A 1098 12.51 -14.24 15.39
N VAL A 1099 11.54 -13.34 15.59
CA VAL A 1099 11.81 -11.90 15.74
C VAL A 1099 12.66 -11.64 16.98
N LEU A 1100 12.31 -12.21 18.13
CA LEU A 1100 13.09 -12.12 19.38
C LEU A 1100 14.51 -12.63 19.19
N GLN A 1101 14.70 -13.72 18.44
CA GLN A 1101 16.02 -14.26 18.16
C GLN A 1101 16.86 -13.35 17.27
N MET A 1102 16.24 -12.67 16.29
CA MET A 1102 16.88 -11.63 15.51
C MET A 1102 17.33 -10.47 16.40
N LEU A 1103 16.43 -9.93 17.24
CA LEU A 1103 16.74 -8.85 18.18
C LEU A 1103 17.84 -9.27 19.17
N GLY A 1104 17.90 -10.56 19.50
CA GLY A 1104 18.91 -11.16 20.35
C GLY A 1104 20.35 -10.92 19.87
N ARG A 1105 20.55 -10.66 18.57
CA ARG A 1105 21.86 -10.35 17.98
C ARG A 1105 22.34 -8.93 18.25
N ALA A 1106 21.48 -8.03 18.73
CA ALA A 1106 21.85 -6.67 19.09
C ALA A 1106 22.53 -6.62 20.47
N GLY A 1107 23.67 -5.93 20.50
CA GLY A 1107 24.56 -5.79 21.65
C GLY A 1107 25.68 -6.83 21.63
N ARG A 1108 26.93 -6.39 21.63
CA ARG A 1108 28.11 -7.25 21.71
C ARG A 1108 28.72 -7.18 23.12
N PRO A 1109 28.62 -8.26 23.93
CA PRO A 1109 29.34 -8.33 25.19
C PRO A 1109 30.84 -8.04 24.95
N GLN A 1110 31.47 -7.25 25.84
CA GLN A 1110 32.86 -6.77 25.75
C GLN A 1110 33.15 -5.61 24.78
N PHE A 1111 32.26 -5.31 23.82
CA PHE A 1111 32.48 -4.23 22.85
C PHE A 1111 31.49 -3.07 22.96
N ASP A 1112 30.25 -3.36 23.36
CA ASP A 1112 29.16 -2.38 23.40
C ASP A 1112 28.60 -2.23 24.81
N THR A 1113 28.19 -1.00 25.16
CA THR A 1113 27.51 -0.66 26.42
C THR A 1113 26.00 -0.77 26.31
N SER A 1114 25.45 -0.68 25.10
CA SER A 1114 24.05 -0.90 24.76
C SER A 1114 23.94 -1.48 23.34
N GLY A 1115 22.85 -2.20 23.08
CA GLY A 1115 22.45 -2.64 21.75
C GLY A 1115 21.18 -1.93 21.31
N ILE A 1116 20.98 -1.79 20.00
CA ILE A 1116 19.80 -1.15 19.44
C ILE A 1116 19.09 -2.13 18.50
N ALA A 1117 17.77 -2.21 18.63
CA ALA A 1117 16.90 -3.05 17.83
C ALA A 1117 15.78 -2.20 17.21
N ARG A 1118 15.58 -2.34 15.89
CA ARG A 1118 14.50 -1.68 15.16
C ARG A 1118 13.62 -2.71 14.47
N ILE A 1119 12.33 -2.71 14.75
CA ILE A 1119 11.35 -3.56 14.07
C ILE A 1119 10.53 -2.69 13.11
N PHE A 1120 10.56 -3.03 11.83
CA PHE A 1120 9.70 -2.45 10.81
C PHE A 1120 8.58 -3.44 10.48
N THR A 1121 7.36 -3.06 10.84
CA THR A 1121 6.16 -3.90 10.70
C THR A 1121 5.03 -3.08 10.06
N GLN A 1122 3.97 -3.76 9.63
CA GLN A 1122 2.71 -3.08 9.32
C GLN A 1122 2.17 -2.39 10.58
N ASP A 1123 1.55 -1.21 10.42
CA ASP A 1123 1.05 -0.42 11.54
C ASP A 1123 0.01 -1.17 12.39
N ALA A 1124 -0.84 -1.98 11.73
CA ALA A 1124 -1.81 -2.87 12.40
C ALA A 1124 -1.17 -3.83 13.41
N LYS A 1125 0.09 -4.25 13.18
CA LYS A 1125 0.80 -5.22 14.03
C LYS A 1125 1.73 -4.54 15.06
N LYS A 1126 1.86 -3.21 15.02
CA LYS A 1126 2.72 -2.47 15.96
C LYS A 1126 2.32 -2.70 17.42
N ALA A 1127 1.01 -2.71 17.71
CA ALA A 1127 0.49 -2.95 19.05
C ALA A 1127 0.80 -4.38 19.55
N PHE A 1128 0.68 -5.37 18.66
CA PHE A 1128 1.02 -6.76 18.95
C PHE A 1128 2.48 -6.89 19.43
N TYR A 1129 3.44 -6.38 18.65
CA TYR A 1129 4.85 -6.43 19.03
C TYR A 1129 5.13 -5.63 20.31
N LYS A 1130 4.51 -4.47 20.47
CA LYS A 1130 4.68 -3.66 21.69
C LYS A 1130 4.21 -4.42 22.93
N HIS A 1131 3.11 -5.16 22.86
CA HIS A 1131 2.59 -5.95 23.99
C HIS A 1131 3.52 -7.11 24.34
N PHE A 1132 3.74 -8.02 23.39
CA PHE A 1132 4.40 -9.30 23.68
C PHE A 1132 5.91 -9.21 23.91
N LEU A 1133 6.57 -8.14 23.43
CA LEU A 1133 7.98 -7.88 23.79
C LEU A 1133 8.15 -7.52 25.28
N HIS A 1134 7.10 -7.04 25.96
CA HIS A 1134 7.14 -6.71 27.38
C HIS A 1134 6.61 -7.83 28.27
N THR A 1135 5.49 -8.46 27.91
CA THR A 1135 4.78 -9.46 28.73
C THR A 1135 5.28 -10.89 28.56
N GLY A 1136 6.10 -11.15 27.53
CA GLY A 1136 6.52 -12.50 27.17
C GLY A 1136 5.43 -13.28 26.44
N PHE A 1137 5.82 -14.29 25.68
CA PHE A 1137 4.88 -15.09 24.88
C PHE A 1137 4.39 -16.30 25.70
N PRO A 1138 3.08 -16.58 25.73
CA PRO A 1138 2.56 -17.82 26.28
C PRO A 1138 2.89 -18.98 25.35
N VAL A 1139 3.37 -20.09 25.90
CA VAL A 1139 3.72 -21.29 25.15
C VAL A 1139 2.61 -22.30 25.33
N GLU A 1140 1.93 -22.68 24.25
CA GLU A 1140 0.81 -23.64 24.27
C GLU A 1140 1.19 -24.94 23.57
N SER A 1141 0.58 -26.06 23.99
CA SER A 1141 0.77 -27.35 23.31
C SER A 1141 0.01 -27.41 21.98
N SER A 1142 0.67 -27.96 20.96
CA SER A 1142 0.06 -28.33 19.68
C SER A 1142 -0.08 -29.85 19.50
N LEU A 1143 0.08 -30.63 20.59
CA LEU A 1143 0.08 -32.10 20.54
C LEU A 1143 -1.24 -32.67 20.00
N HIS A 1144 -2.37 -32.03 20.30
CA HIS A 1144 -3.70 -32.45 19.83
C HIS A 1144 -3.81 -32.55 18.30
N ASN A 1145 -2.98 -31.82 17.54
CA ASN A 1145 -2.98 -31.85 16.08
C ASN A 1145 -2.30 -33.11 15.49
N VAL A 1146 -1.47 -33.82 16.27
CA VAL A 1146 -0.65 -34.96 15.81
C VAL A 1146 -0.60 -36.11 16.83
N LEU A 1147 -1.55 -36.15 17.76
CA LEU A 1147 -1.58 -37.10 18.88
C LEU A 1147 -1.63 -38.55 18.41
N ASP A 1148 -2.34 -38.81 17.31
CA ASP A 1148 -2.48 -40.11 16.66
C ASP A 1148 -1.12 -40.77 16.34
N ASN A 1149 -0.18 -39.99 15.81
CA ASN A 1149 1.16 -40.48 15.45
C ASN A 1149 1.97 -40.93 16.68
N HIS A 1150 1.89 -40.16 17.76
CA HIS A 1150 2.65 -40.43 18.99
C HIS A 1150 2.02 -41.57 19.80
N LEU A 1151 0.70 -41.59 19.90
CA LEU A 1151 -0.02 -42.67 20.55
C LEU A 1151 0.24 -44.01 19.83
N GLY A 1152 0.21 -44.04 18.50
CA GLY A 1152 0.54 -45.22 17.72
C GLY A 1152 1.97 -45.73 17.98
N ALA A 1153 2.93 -44.82 18.17
CA ALA A 1153 4.31 -45.17 18.50
C ALA A 1153 4.44 -45.80 19.91
N GLU A 1154 3.74 -45.26 20.91
CA GLU A 1154 3.78 -45.79 22.29
C GLU A 1154 3.00 -47.10 22.44
N VAL A 1155 1.94 -47.30 21.64
CA VAL A 1155 1.26 -48.60 21.51
C VAL A 1155 2.20 -49.64 20.90
N SER A 1156 2.90 -49.27 19.83
CA SER A 1156 3.90 -50.17 19.21
C SER A 1156 5.10 -50.46 20.12
N ALA A 1157 5.42 -49.57 21.06
CA ALA A 1157 6.48 -49.78 22.05
C ALA A 1157 5.99 -50.55 23.29
N GLU A 1158 4.71 -50.96 23.31
CA GLU A 1158 4.04 -51.62 24.44
C GLU A 1158 4.03 -50.76 25.73
N THR A 1159 4.29 -49.45 25.62
CA THR A 1159 4.13 -48.50 26.72
C THR A 1159 2.64 -48.26 27.02
N VAL A 1160 1.80 -48.28 25.99
CA VAL A 1160 0.33 -48.11 26.07
C VAL A 1160 -0.33 -49.39 25.56
N ALA A 1161 -0.91 -50.18 26.47
CA ALA A 1161 -1.58 -51.44 26.12
C ALA A 1161 -3.12 -51.32 26.19
N THR A 1162 -3.62 -50.42 27.03
CA THR A 1162 -5.04 -50.20 27.28
C THR A 1162 -5.44 -48.74 27.05
N LYS A 1163 -6.75 -48.48 26.95
CA LYS A 1163 -7.28 -47.11 26.91
C LYS A 1163 -6.93 -46.31 28.18
N GLN A 1164 -6.86 -46.98 29.33
CA GLN A 1164 -6.47 -46.32 30.57
C GLN A 1164 -5.01 -45.89 30.50
N ASP A 1165 -4.11 -46.74 29.99
CA ASP A 1165 -2.70 -46.37 29.81
C ASP A 1165 -2.55 -45.18 28.86
N ALA A 1166 -3.41 -45.04 27.85
CA ALA A 1166 -3.43 -43.89 26.95
C ALA A 1166 -3.84 -42.60 27.66
N LEU A 1167 -4.84 -42.66 28.55
CA LEU A 1167 -5.24 -41.53 29.38
C LEU A 1167 -4.15 -41.16 30.39
N ASP A 1168 -3.57 -42.17 31.05
CA ASP A 1168 -2.48 -41.99 31.99
C ASP A 1168 -1.25 -41.39 31.29
N TYR A 1169 -0.94 -41.83 30.06
CA TYR A 1169 0.13 -41.25 29.24
C TYR A 1169 -0.08 -39.75 28.97
N LEU A 1170 -1.31 -39.34 28.64
CA LEU A 1170 -1.63 -37.92 28.42
C LEU A 1170 -1.35 -37.06 29.66
N THR A 1171 -1.50 -37.59 30.88
CA THR A 1171 -1.18 -36.84 32.10
C THR A 1171 0.30 -36.48 32.27
N TRP A 1172 1.19 -37.09 31.48
CA TRP A 1172 2.62 -36.74 31.46
C TRP A 1172 2.96 -35.65 30.42
N THR A 1173 1.99 -35.27 29.60
CA THR A 1173 2.18 -34.29 28.51
C THR A 1173 2.01 -32.87 29.02
N PHE A 1174 2.50 -31.88 28.26
CA PHE A 1174 2.29 -30.47 28.59
C PHE A 1174 0.87 -30.01 28.20
N PHE A 1175 0.22 -30.75 27.29
CA PHE A 1175 -1.18 -30.57 26.92
C PHE A 1175 -2.17 -30.78 28.08
N PHE A 1176 -1.80 -31.59 29.09
CA PHE A 1176 -2.60 -31.83 30.30
C PHE A 1176 -2.20 -30.87 31.41
#